data_AF-L2GW69-F1
#
_entry.id   AF-L2GW69-F1
#
_cell.length_a   1.000
_cell.length_b   1.000
_cell.length_c   1.000
_cell.angle_alpha   90.00
_cell.angle_beta   90.00
_cell.angle_gamma   90.00
#
_symmetry.space_group_name_H-M   'P 1'
#
loop_
_entity.id
_entity.type
_entity.pdbx_description
1 polymer ?
#
loop_
_entity_poly.entity_id
_entity_poly.type
_entity_poly.pdbx_seq_one_letter_code
_entity_poly.pdbx_strand_id
1 'polypeptide(L)'
;MLFNLYGYVEASLKYILVFKNEQDKDFLIFENPADIGMSGLLNAHERDKMMQSLPHEIRSTCFLGRDTVNKSFDYDDSTYHSHIAGIKRISYGTYHDVIKENPDIKFVVINVPISILLYQKIMKLSQNSSFDKDVPTFDTDEICALVKYLSLFDEYGRGAIACAVCMHLLNNPELLQEMKNYNHDPNNGQYNESTMLLSKYIFGSSDIATQLRKSIKSYVILALKDKDKNRASISGKSKFYGYHYRTVNSHKFTLAFLFYKLDMNYKWLLNNKEILDSEFNVSNSDSPYTVSIYGLKSHGDLENETLKRTLEAVTTSKFLTGTNVDSLTLEFNSIHTNVDLSCLNNIKAPITVVCNRCSLNFIQSIPEHVKVAVYTEENIPNDAFNNIFKNVVKFEFLSLEIRENIVFPDHVESIEIDNCNVNKDVTLMINGKCEYVEIYNTPVKIVLPCVMGSGIMLRHLCFEYNVDKEQKSLKLQVADINSTVTIDATIDAVRFEDVNVSAGSCVIFSEENKNLKILHSTGMFNLKQFIGIEQCFNKGMRMEVAPIIHSTHNLSKIALYDFRFVKRVELPNKYEEIELDHVLTDENVEIVLNKACRKLVIRGCRVVINAQNVDELDSLCIQFSALEKDNIVFVGLKRVNHISLIDICHSMDVITTILAGLEGVKHLEFESKYPKKMSKVFEEYNKESLMNIVSTENYINDLNFELRYSAIKDKEPVLFLFEMSNIVVNLILKAVLSEKVMNTVSKLEFTSVVIDADNCKSLGKLSNLEILRICPEIITNEFFYNLPMNLKLLNITDLDTMDRSLMTEHEINPLNLARPNISLKVLVIDAQFLYDFNSILLLIPSLEVLKIRYSEPIKINSQAQRDKIRLHELFIECSYSQINEYKTSSTKSEIHCFIQSLALYIDFTLLERLGLVSISRPVFINAATLMVIE
;
A
#
# COMPACT_ATOMS: atom_id res chain seq x y z
N MET A 1 10.51 7.61 -0.07
CA MET A 1 10.22 8.09 -1.43
C MET A 1 11.54 8.14 -2.15
N LEU A 2 11.74 7.33 -3.19
CA LEU A 2 12.98 7.40 -3.99
C LEU A 2 12.93 8.66 -4.86
N PHE A 3 14.02 9.42 -4.87
CA PHE A 3 14.14 10.64 -5.67
C PHE A 3 14.26 10.27 -7.16
N ASN A 4 13.20 10.50 -7.94
CA ASN A 4 13.09 10.02 -9.31
C ASN A 4 13.64 11.04 -10.33
N LEU A 5 14.91 10.92 -10.72
CA LEU A 5 15.52 11.79 -11.73
C LEU A 5 15.05 11.50 -13.17
N TYR A 6 14.37 10.37 -13.43
CA TYR A 6 13.80 10.10 -14.75
C TYR A 6 12.75 11.15 -15.15
N GLY A 7 12.11 11.79 -14.15
CA GLY A 7 11.19 12.90 -14.35
C GLY A 7 11.80 14.17 -14.98
N TYR A 8 13.15 14.32 -15.01
CA TYR A 8 13.83 15.39 -15.76
C TYR A 8 13.80 15.17 -17.28
N VAL A 9 13.75 13.92 -17.71
CA VAL A 9 13.85 13.54 -19.12
C VAL A 9 12.50 13.17 -19.70
N GLU A 10 11.73 12.41 -18.95
CA GLU A 10 10.37 12.06 -19.35
C GLU A 10 9.49 13.31 -19.31
N ALA A 11 8.72 13.54 -20.38
CA ALA A 11 7.67 14.55 -20.41
C ALA A 11 6.57 14.15 -19.42
N SER A 12 6.82 14.43 -18.14
CA SER A 12 5.97 14.02 -17.03
C SER A 12 4.89 15.05 -16.79
N LEU A 13 3.66 14.56 -16.61
CA LEU A 13 2.58 15.39 -16.12
C LEU A 13 2.88 15.75 -14.67
N LYS A 14 3.01 17.04 -14.36
CA LYS A 14 3.19 17.54 -12.99
C LYS A 14 1.93 18.25 -12.53
N TYR A 15 1.66 18.22 -11.24
CA TYR A 15 0.48 18.85 -10.65
C TYR A 15 0.90 20.09 -9.87
N ILE A 16 0.31 21.25 -10.17
CA ILE A 16 0.50 22.49 -9.41
C ILE A 16 -0.78 22.71 -8.59
N LEU A 17 -0.66 22.70 -7.27
CA LEU A 17 -1.72 23.08 -6.35
C LEU A 17 -1.59 24.55 -6.00
N VAL A 18 -2.56 25.37 -6.40
CA VAL A 18 -2.58 26.81 -6.10
C VAL A 18 -3.52 27.06 -4.93
N PHE A 19 -2.98 27.40 -3.77
CA PHE A 19 -3.72 27.62 -2.54
C PHE A 19 -4.37 29.00 -2.53
N LYS A 20 -5.50 29.11 -1.81
CA LYS A 20 -6.23 30.36 -1.68
C LYS A 20 -5.38 31.41 -0.97
N ASN A 21 -4.95 32.43 -1.71
CA ASN A 21 -4.30 33.64 -1.21
C ASN A 21 -4.70 34.81 -2.13
N GLU A 22 -4.64 36.05 -1.64
CA GLU A 22 -4.98 37.27 -2.39
C GLU A 22 -4.03 37.57 -3.57
N GLN A 23 -2.88 36.86 -3.66
CA GLN A 23 -1.82 37.16 -4.63
C GLN A 23 -1.40 35.99 -5.54
N ASP A 24 -2.09 34.83 -5.51
CA ASP A 24 -1.76 33.62 -6.31
C ASP A 24 -0.30 33.12 -6.15
N LYS A 25 0.34 33.43 -5.02
CA LYS A 25 1.74 33.09 -4.75
C LYS A 25 1.92 31.74 -4.08
N ASP A 26 0.93 31.28 -3.33
CA ASP A 26 1.06 30.06 -2.56
C ASP A 26 0.70 28.87 -3.44
N PHE A 27 1.71 28.17 -3.96
CA PHE A 27 1.50 26.93 -4.68
C PHE A 27 2.46 25.85 -4.23
N LEU A 28 2.06 24.60 -4.41
CA LEU A 28 2.90 23.41 -4.24
C LEU A 28 2.91 22.64 -5.55
N ILE A 29 4.01 21.97 -5.87
CA ILE A 29 4.08 21.11 -7.05
C ILE A 29 4.24 19.66 -6.58
N PHE A 30 3.54 18.72 -7.23
CA PHE A 30 3.57 17.27 -6.97
C PHE A 30 3.80 16.47 -8.27
N GLU A 31 4.54 15.35 -8.18
CA GLU A 31 4.70 14.40 -9.29
C GLU A 31 3.55 13.38 -9.28
N ASN A 32 3.29 12.81 -8.11
CA ASN A 32 2.19 11.88 -7.91
C ASN A 32 1.13 12.56 -7.05
N PRO A 33 -0.10 12.68 -7.57
CA PRO A 33 -1.12 13.42 -6.89
C PRO A 33 -1.71 12.67 -5.67
N ALA A 34 -1.44 11.36 -5.54
CA ALA A 34 -1.77 10.61 -4.32
C ALA A 34 -1.03 11.13 -3.07
N ASP A 35 0.15 11.73 -3.24
CA ASP A 35 0.98 12.23 -2.15
C ASP A 35 0.44 13.52 -1.50
N ILE A 36 -0.62 14.09 -2.08
CA ILE A 36 -1.24 15.34 -1.66
C ILE A 36 -2.14 15.13 -0.42
N GLY A 37 -2.58 13.90 -0.15
CA GLY A 37 -3.61 13.65 0.86
C GLY A 37 -4.97 14.32 0.54
N MET A 38 -5.16 14.76 -0.72
CA MET A 38 -6.40 15.36 -1.24
C MET A 38 -6.92 14.63 -2.48
N SER A 39 -7.10 13.31 -2.40
CA SER A 39 -7.58 12.52 -3.53
C SER A 39 -8.94 12.97 -4.06
N GLY A 40 -9.80 13.54 -3.21
CA GLY A 40 -11.11 14.09 -3.61
C GLY A 40 -10.99 15.29 -4.57
N LEU A 41 -9.92 16.08 -4.45
CA LEU A 41 -9.65 17.23 -5.32
C LEU A 41 -9.31 16.79 -6.75
N LEU A 42 -8.55 15.71 -6.89
CA LEU A 42 -8.16 15.14 -8.20
C LEU A 42 -9.38 14.56 -8.91
N ASN A 43 -10.18 13.79 -8.19
CA ASN A 43 -11.39 13.17 -8.71
C ASN A 43 -12.44 14.20 -9.15
N ALA A 44 -12.44 15.40 -8.56
CA ALA A 44 -13.29 16.51 -9.00
C ALA A 44 -12.75 17.12 -10.30
N HIS A 45 -11.44 17.38 -10.37
CA HIS A 45 -10.78 17.93 -11.56
C HIS A 45 -10.90 17.02 -12.79
N GLU A 46 -10.71 15.71 -12.61
CA GLU A 46 -10.82 14.72 -13.67
C GLU A 46 -12.27 14.57 -14.17
N ARG A 47 -13.26 14.66 -13.27
CA ARG A 47 -14.68 14.66 -13.65
C ARG A 47 -15.08 15.90 -14.45
N ASP A 48 -14.58 17.08 -14.05
CA ASP A 48 -14.84 18.32 -14.78
C ASP A 48 -14.21 18.32 -16.17
N LYS A 49 -13.01 17.73 -16.33
CA LYS A 49 -12.38 17.48 -17.64
C LYS A 49 -13.15 16.46 -18.51
N MET A 50 -13.74 15.43 -17.91
CA MET A 50 -14.58 14.47 -18.63
C MET A 50 -15.93 15.07 -19.06
N MET A 51 -16.46 16.06 -18.34
CA MET A 51 -17.72 16.73 -18.68
C MET A 51 -17.58 17.90 -19.67
N GLN A 52 -16.39 18.48 -19.82
CA GLN A 52 -16.14 19.55 -20.79
C GLN A 52 -15.13 19.11 -21.86
N SER A 53 -15.61 18.40 -22.88
CA SER A 53 -14.90 18.31 -24.16
C SER A 53 -15.32 19.45 -25.08
N LEU A 54 -14.61 20.58 -25.09
CA LEU A 54 -14.53 21.57 -26.19
C LEU A 54 -13.36 22.56 -25.94
N PRO A 55 -12.85 23.25 -26.98
CA PRO A 55 -11.44 23.60 -27.15
C PRO A 55 -10.98 24.85 -26.39
N HIS A 56 -9.67 24.89 -26.14
CA HIS A 56 -8.88 25.94 -25.50
C HIS A 56 -9.31 27.39 -25.77
N GLU A 57 -9.37 28.20 -24.71
CA GLU A 57 -8.94 29.61 -24.73
C GLU A 57 -8.50 30.05 -23.32
N ILE A 58 -7.25 30.51 -23.20
CA ILE A 58 -6.64 31.05 -21.98
C ILE A 58 -6.77 32.58 -22.04
N ARG A 59 -7.23 33.24 -20.96
CA ARG A 59 -7.11 34.70 -20.79
C ARG A 59 -6.47 35.03 -19.45
N SER A 60 -5.36 35.78 -19.49
CA SER A 60 -4.64 36.35 -18.36
C SER A 60 -5.01 37.83 -18.16
N THR A 61 -4.98 38.31 -16.91
CA THR A 61 -5.03 39.75 -16.58
C THR A 61 -4.22 40.05 -15.30
N CYS A 62 -3.36 41.07 -15.36
CA CYS A 62 -2.46 41.57 -14.30
C CYS A 62 -3.04 42.76 -13.51
N PHE A 63 -2.65 42.98 -12.24
CA PHE A 63 -2.45 44.30 -11.60
C PHE A 63 -1.58 44.22 -10.30
N LEU A 64 -0.98 45.35 -9.90
CA LEU A 64 0.20 45.56 -9.01
C LEU A 64 -0.12 45.92 -7.53
N GLY A 65 0.81 45.56 -6.60
CA GLY A 65 1.41 46.53 -5.62
C GLY A 65 1.46 46.20 -4.11
N ARG A 66 2.66 45.81 -3.60
CA ARG A 66 3.45 46.21 -2.36
C ARG A 66 2.75 46.45 -1.00
N ASP A 67 3.31 46.27 0.21
CA ASP A 67 4.65 45.92 0.75
C ASP A 67 4.56 45.64 2.29
N THR A 68 5.31 44.66 2.79
CA THR A 68 6.09 44.58 4.08
C THR A 68 5.42 44.67 5.49
N VAL A 69 5.85 44.04 6.60
CA VAL A 69 6.90 43.06 7.02
C VAL A 69 6.74 42.82 8.56
N ASN A 70 6.92 41.58 9.08
CA ASN A 70 7.77 41.16 10.24
C ASN A 70 7.28 39.94 11.08
N LYS A 71 7.90 38.78 10.79
CA LYS A 71 8.54 37.71 11.61
C LYS A 71 8.04 37.41 13.05
N SER A 72 7.96 36.15 13.52
CA SER A 72 8.95 35.06 13.38
C SER A 72 8.42 33.64 13.73
N PHE A 73 8.68 32.67 12.85
CA PHE A 73 9.31 31.34 13.08
C PHE A 73 9.53 30.76 11.66
N ASP A 74 10.77 30.86 11.16
CA ASP A 74 11.16 30.73 9.74
C ASP A 74 10.98 29.29 9.19
N TYR A 75 9.93 29.10 8.38
CA TYR A 75 10.07 28.49 7.06
C TYR A 75 10.31 29.67 6.09
N ASP A 76 11.31 29.60 5.22
CA ASP A 76 11.80 30.75 4.43
C ASP A 76 10.73 31.22 3.40
N ASP A 77 10.46 32.53 3.37
CA ASP A 77 9.51 33.20 2.48
C ASP A 77 10.08 33.27 1.04
N SER A 78 9.93 32.19 0.27
CA SER A 78 9.70 32.27 -1.18
C SER A 78 9.21 30.93 -1.72
N THR A 79 7.88 30.84 -1.88
CA THR A 79 7.15 29.86 -2.71
C THR A 79 7.60 28.40 -2.55
N TYR A 80 6.95 27.70 -1.63
CA TYR A 80 7.32 26.34 -1.18
C TYR A 80 7.22 25.30 -2.31
N HIS A 81 8.35 24.69 -2.68
CA HIS A 81 8.41 23.59 -3.63
C HIS A 81 8.65 22.27 -2.89
N SER A 82 7.75 21.28 -3.04
CA SER A 82 8.24 19.90 -2.95
C SER A 82 9.21 19.73 -4.13
N HIS A 83 10.42 19.25 -3.86
CA HIS A 83 11.42 19.16 -4.91
C HIS A 83 10.96 18.16 -5.97
N ILE A 84 10.76 18.65 -7.19
CA ILE A 84 10.32 17.85 -8.32
C ILE A 84 11.37 17.90 -9.40
N ALA A 85 11.78 16.72 -9.81
CA ALA A 85 12.73 16.55 -10.90
C ALA A 85 12.13 17.08 -12.22
N GLY A 86 12.90 17.88 -12.95
CA GLY A 86 12.55 18.44 -14.27
C GLY A 86 12.16 19.91 -14.27
N ILE A 87 11.82 20.49 -13.12
CA ILE A 87 11.32 21.86 -13.04
C ILE A 87 12.49 22.79 -12.66
N LYS A 88 12.89 23.68 -13.57
CA LYS A 88 13.87 24.76 -13.29
C LYS A 88 13.45 25.50 -12.02
N ARG A 89 14.36 26.00 -11.18
CA ARG A 89 13.95 26.78 -10.00
C ARG A 89 14.46 28.19 -10.08
N ILE A 90 13.71 29.03 -10.77
CA ILE A 90 13.76 30.48 -10.54
C ILE A 90 12.97 30.74 -9.26
N SER A 91 13.29 31.79 -8.49
CA SER A 91 12.38 32.31 -7.45
C SER A 91 11.08 32.73 -8.14
N TYR A 92 10.15 31.80 -8.22
CA TYR A 92 8.91 31.99 -8.96
C TYR A 92 8.04 32.94 -8.15
N GLY A 93 7.72 34.08 -8.75
CA GLY A 93 6.75 34.99 -8.16
C GLY A 93 5.36 34.35 -8.15
N THR A 94 5.06 33.54 -9.17
CA THR A 94 3.77 32.88 -9.37
C THR A 94 3.94 31.51 -10.05
N TYR A 95 2.93 30.66 -9.98
CA TYR A 95 2.95 29.37 -10.70
C TYR A 95 2.95 29.53 -12.25
N HIS A 96 2.53 30.69 -12.77
CA HIS A 96 2.63 30.99 -14.19
C HIS A 96 4.07 31.08 -14.67
N ASP A 97 4.95 31.60 -13.81
CA ASP A 97 6.39 31.64 -14.08
C ASP A 97 6.94 30.20 -14.16
N VAL A 98 6.45 29.28 -13.33
CA VAL A 98 6.81 27.85 -13.41
C VAL A 98 6.45 27.27 -14.78
N ILE A 99 5.22 27.48 -15.26
CA ILE A 99 4.75 26.93 -16.53
C ILE A 99 5.52 27.54 -17.70
N LYS A 100 5.74 28.86 -17.67
CA LYS A 100 6.42 29.60 -18.75
C LYS A 100 7.89 29.20 -18.88
N GLU A 101 8.58 29.00 -17.76
CA GLU A 101 10.00 28.68 -17.73
C GLU A 101 10.28 27.19 -17.96
N ASN A 102 9.23 26.34 -17.97
CA ASN A 102 9.30 24.90 -18.23
C ASN A 102 8.36 24.49 -19.39
N PRO A 103 8.59 24.98 -20.63
CA PRO A 103 7.69 24.75 -21.77
C PRO A 103 7.60 23.28 -22.21
N ASP A 104 8.57 22.46 -21.84
CA ASP A 104 8.65 21.04 -22.21
C ASP A 104 7.88 20.13 -21.24
N ILE A 105 7.33 20.68 -20.15
CA ILE A 105 6.60 19.93 -19.11
C ILE A 105 5.10 20.22 -19.21
N LYS A 106 4.30 19.15 -19.09
CA LYS A 106 2.84 19.30 -19.00
C LYS A 106 2.45 19.53 -17.54
N PHE A 107 1.74 20.62 -17.28
CA PHE A 107 1.23 20.93 -15.95
C PHE A 107 -0.29 20.77 -15.89
N VAL A 108 -0.78 20.22 -14.77
CA VAL A 108 -2.17 20.34 -14.34
C VAL A 108 -2.21 21.30 -13.17
N VAL A 109 -2.81 22.47 -13.37
CA VAL A 109 -3.05 23.43 -12.31
C VAL A 109 -4.39 23.10 -11.64
N ILE A 110 -4.36 23.00 -10.32
CA ILE A 110 -5.50 22.67 -9.47
C ILE A 110 -5.58 23.74 -8.38
N ASN A 111 -6.70 24.46 -8.33
CA ASN A 111 -6.92 25.45 -7.30
C ASN A 111 -7.38 24.77 -6.00
N VAL A 112 -6.62 24.94 -4.93
CA VAL A 112 -6.92 24.47 -3.59
C VAL A 112 -7.61 25.60 -2.82
N PRO A 113 -8.84 25.39 -2.33
CA PRO A 113 -9.65 26.48 -1.80
C PRO A 113 -9.37 26.84 -0.32
N ILE A 114 -8.29 26.30 0.25
CA ILE A 114 -7.77 26.61 1.59
C ILE A 114 -6.38 27.25 1.51
N SER A 115 -5.93 27.88 2.59
CA SER A 115 -4.57 28.40 2.68
C SER A 115 -3.55 27.27 2.86
N ILE A 116 -2.32 27.52 2.41
CA ILE A 116 -1.21 26.56 2.56
C ILE A 116 -0.88 26.28 4.03
N LEU A 117 -0.98 27.28 4.91
CA LEU A 117 -0.74 27.13 6.35
C LEU A 117 -1.75 26.15 6.98
N LEU A 118 -3.01 26.25 6.58
CA LEU A 118 -4.08 25.39 7.07
C LEU A 118 -3.89 23.95 6.59
N TYR A 119 -3.48 23.78 5.34
CA TYR A 119 -3.07 22.48 4.79
C TYR A 119 -1.91 21.85 5.58
N GLN A 120 -0.87 22.62 5.88
CA GLN A 120 0.29 22.15 6.67
C GLN A 120 -0.09 21.72 8.09
N LYS A 121 -0.97 22.47 8.78
CA LYS A 121 -1.48 22.08 10.12
C LYS A 121 -2.14 20.70 10.07
N ILE A 122 -2.93 20.41 9.04
CA ILE A 122 -3.61 19.12 8.85
C ILE A 122 -2.64 18.00 8.47
N MET A 123 -1.71 18.25 7.54
CA MET A 123 -0.70 17.26 7.19
C MET A 123 0.16 16.86 8.40
N LYS A 124 0.54 17.83 9.24
CA LYS A 124 1.26 17.57 10.50
C LYS A 124 0.43 16.72 11.47
N LEU A 125 -0.89 16.91 11.53
CA LEU A 125 -1.77 16.12 12.37
C LEU A 125 -1.95 14.69 11.83
N SER A 126 -2.03 14.53 10.50
CA SER A 126 -2.15 13.23 9.83
C SER A 126 -0.91 12.33 9.97
N GLN A 127 0.28 12.93 10.06
CA GLN A 127 1.56 12.20 10.15
C GLN A 127 1.97 11.84 11.59
N ASN A 128 1.33 12.42 12.61
CA ASN A 128 1.68 12.20 14.01
C ASN A 128 0.81 11.11 14.65
N SER A 129 1.28 9.85 14.58
CA SER A 129 0.66 8.70 15.25
C SER A 129 0.90 8.65 16.77
N SER A 130 1.67 9.59 17.34
CA SER A 130 1.99 9.56 18.78
C SER A 130 0.82 10.04 19.63
N PHE A 131 0.43 9.21 20.60
CA PHE A 131 -0.77 9.33 21.43
C PHE A 131 -0.88 10.59 22.31
N ASP A 132 0.21 11.33 22.56
CA ASP A 132 0.27 12.41 23.57
C ASP A 132 0.95 13.73 23.10
N LYS A 133 1.13 14.00 21.80
CA LYS A 133 1.70 15.28 21.34
C LYS A 133 0.64 16.38 21.15
N ASP A 134 1.05 17.63 21.38
CA ASP A 134 0.23 18.84 21.23
C ASP A 134 -0.45 18.90 19.86
N VAL A 135 -1.79 18.92 19.87
CA VAL A 135 -2.61 19.21 18.69
C VAL A 135 -2.38 20.67 18.33
N PRO A 136 -2.11 21.02 17.05
CA PRO A 136 -2.02 22.42 16.64
C PRO A 136 -3.26 23.18 17.08
N THR A 137 -3.10 24.40 17.59
CA THR A 137 -4.24 25.25 17.90
C THR A 137 -4.87 25.75 16.61
N PHE A 138 -6.18 25.58 16.50
CA PHE A 138 -6.99 26.09 15.41
C PHE A 138 -7.91 27.19 15.96
N ASP A 139 -8.13 28.23 15.19
CA ASP A 139 -9.23 29.15 15.45
C ASP A 139 -10.54 28.66 14.78
N THR A 140 -11.65 29.33 15.08
CA THR A 140 -12.98 28.95 14.56
C THR A 140 -13.08 29.12 13.04
N ASP A 141 -12.39 30.09 12.44
CA ASP A 141 -12.41 30.36 11.00
C ASP A 141 -11.64 29.28 10.22
N GLU A 142 -10.47 28.89 10.73
CA GLU A 142 -9.67 27.78 10.24
C GLU A 142 -10.46 26.46 10.24
N ILE A 143 -11.15 26.17 11.35
CA ILE A 143 -12.02 24.97 11.44
C ILE A 143 -13.15 25.05 10.42
N CYS A 144 -13.83 26.20 10.29
CA CYS A 144 -14.90 26.38 9.31
C CYS A 144 -14.40 26.16 7.87
N ALA A 145 -13.21 26.66 7.54
CA ALA A 145 -12.60 26.48 6.23
C ALA A 145 -12.28 25.00 5.96
N LEU A 146 -11.69 24.28 6.91
CA LEU A 146 -11.38 22.85 6.76
C LEU A 146 -12.64 22.01 6.56
N VAL A 147 -13.66 22.25 7.38
CA VAL A 147 -14.93 21.51 7.29
C VAL A 147 -15.61 21.75 5.96
N LYS A 148 -15.62 22.99 5.46
CA LYS A 148 -16.19 23.35 4.15
C LYS A 148 -15.62 22.49 3.01
N TYR A 149 -14.35 22.13 3.10
CA TYR A 149 -13.62 21.41 2.06
C TYR A 149 -13.21 19.98 2.47
N LEU A 150 -13.90 19.40 3.46
CA LEU A 150 -13.62 18.07 3.99
C LEU A 150 -13.60 16.97 2.90
N SER A 151 -14.46 17.08 1.90
CA SER A 151 -14.57 16.11 0.80
C SER A 151 -13.31 16.03 -0.07
N LEU A 152 -12.50 17.09 -0.11
CA LEU A 152 -11.27 17.14 -0.90
C LEU A 152 -10.19 16.22 -0.36
N PHE A 153 -10.18 15.98 0.95
CA PHE A 153 -9.17 15.17 1.63
C PHE A 153 -9.41 13.67 1.47
N ASP A 154 -8.32 12.90 1.53
CA ASP A 154 -8.37 11.44 1.66
C ASP A 154 -8.86 11.00 3.06
N GLU A 155 -8.84 9.70 3.33
CA GLU A 155 -9.32 9.16 4.61
C GLU A 155 -8.51 9.68 5.81
N TYR A 156 -7.18 9.79 5.67
CA TYR A 156 -6.29 10.29 6.73
C TYR A 156 -6.51 11.78 7.01
N GLY A 157 -6.59 12.61 5.97
CA GLY A 157 -6.87 14.03 6.08
C GLY A 157 -8.25 14.31 6.68
N ARG A 158 -9.27 13.53 6.29
CA ARG A 158 -10.61 13.61 6.90
C ARG A 158 -10.60 13.24 8.37
N GLY A 159 -9.86 12.19 8.75
CA GLY A 159 -9.68 11.81 10.15
C GLY A 159 -9.00 12.89 10.98
N ALA A 160 -7.95 13.52 10.44
CA ALA A 160 -7.25 14.62 11.09
C ALA A 160 -8.16 15.86 11.29
N ILE A 161 -8.92 16.26 10.26
CA ILE A 161 -9.87 17.38 10.37
C ILE A 161 -10.94 17.09 11.43
N ALA A 162 -11.50 15.87 11.42
CA ALA A 162 -12.48 15.46 12.41
C ALA A 162 -11.93 15.53 13.85
N CYS A 163 -10.69 15.06 14.06
CA CYS A 163 -10.00 15.18 15.34
C CYS A 163 -9.78 16.65 15.74
N ALA A 164 -9.35 17.51 14.81
CA ALA A 164 -9.13 18.93 15.07
C ALA A 164 -10.43 19.63 15.53
N VAL A 165 -11.55 19.35 14.85
CA VAL A 165 -12.89 19.86 15.22
C VAL A 165 -13.27 19.44 16.64
N CYS A 166 -13.14 18.15 16.98
CA CYS A 166 -13.47 17.66 18.32
C CYS A 166 -12.61 18.33 19.41
N MET A 167 -11.30 18.46 19.19
CA MET A 167 -10.41 19.08 20.16
C MET A 167 -10.66 20.58 20.32
N HIS A 168 -10.97 21.29 19.22
CA HIS A 168 -11.35 22.71 19.27
C HIS A 168 -12.58 22.93 20.14
N LEU A 169 -13.62 22.13 19.95
CA LEU A 169 -14.86 22.25 20.72
C LEU A 169 -14.70 21.86 22.20
N LEU A 170 -13.86 20.85 22.51
CA LEU A 170 -13.56 20.47 23.89
C LEU A 170 -12.79 21.54 24.64
N ASN A 171 -11.89 22.24 23.96
CA ASN A 171 -11.09 23.31 24.55
C ASN A 171 -11.88 24.63 24.68
N ASN A 172 -13.00 24.77 23.97
CA ASN A 172 -13.84 25.99 23.95
C ASN A 172 -15.31 25.66 24.30
N PRO A 173 -15.64 25.29 25.56
CA PRO A 173 -16.99 24.89 25.95
C PRO A 173 -18.02 26.03 25.84
N GLU A 174 -17.61 27.28 26.03
CA GLU A 174 -18.48 28.46 25.87
C GLU A 174 -18.95 28.61 24.42
N LEU A 175 -18.05 28.43 23.45
CA LEU A 175 -18.37 28.44 22.02
C LEU A 175 -19.41 27.37 21.67
N LEU A 176 -19.27 26.15 22.20
CA LEU A 176 -20.24 25.08 21.97
C LEU A 176 -21.63 25.46 22.53
N GLN A 177 -21.69 26.13 23.68
CA GLN A 177 -22.94 26.59 24.25
C GLN A 177 -23.58 27.69 23.39
N GLU A 178 -22.80 28.65 22.90
CA GLU A 178 -23.28 29.67 21.95
C GLU A 178 -23.83 29.03 20.66
N MET A 179 -23.13 28.04 20.11
CA MET A 179 -23.57 27.30 18.92
C MET A 179 -24.90 26.58 19.15
N LYS A 180 -25.09 25.97 20.33
CA LYS A 180 -26.37 25.33 20.73
C LYS A 180 -27.49 26.35 20.86
N ASN A 181 -27.22 27.50 21.50
CA ASN A 181 -28.21 28.58 21.67
C ASN A 181 -28.66 29.11 20.30
N TYR A 182 -27.72 29.38 19.38
CA TYR A 182 -28.03 29.81 18.02
C TYR A 182 -28.87 28.77 17.25
N ASN A 183 -28.58 27.47 17.40
CA ASN A 183 -29.35 26.42 16.75
C ASN A 183 -30.79 26.32 17.29
N HIS A 184 -31.02 26.68 18.56
CA HIS A 184 -32.34 26.64 19.18
C HIS A 184 -33.16 27.91 18.90
N ASP A 185 -32.52 29.08 18.97
CA ASP A 185 -33.15 30.38 18.76
C ASP A 185 -32.23 31.32 17.95
N PRO A 186 -32.26 31.22 16.61
CA PRO A 186 -31.37 31.99 15.74
C PRO A 186 -31.52 33.52 15.84
N ASN A 187 -32.64 34.00 16.40
CA ASN A 187 -33.02 35.42 16.39
C ASN A 187 -32.70 36.17 17.70
N ASN A 188 -32.20 35.47 18.73
CA ASN A 188 -32.15 35.97 20.11
C ASN A 188 -30.74 36.34 20.59
N GLY A 189 -29.82 36.62 19.66
CA GLY A 189 -28.45 37.04 19.98
C GLY A 189 -27.69 37.62 18.80
N GLN A 190 -26.67 38.43 19.08
CA GLN A 190 -25.64 38.79 18.10
C GLN A 190 -24.56 37.72 18.14
N TYR A 191 -24.65 36.73 17.25
CA TYR A 191 -23.65 35.67 17.12
C TYR A 191 -22.61 36.04 16.07
N ASN A 192 -21.35 35.67 16.30
CA ASN A 192 -20.32 35.78 15.27
C ASN A 192 -20.64 34.87 14.07
N GLU A 193 -20.33 35.32 12.85
CA GLU A 193 -20.60 34.59 11.60
C GLU A 193 -19.97 33.19 11.61
N SER A 194 -18.73 33.08 12.10
CA SER A 194 -18.01 31.80 12.20
C SER A 194 -18.65 30.84 13.20
N THR A 195 -19.18 31.35 14.31
CA THR A 195 -19.94 30.58 15.29
C THR A 195 -21.24 30.06 14.68
N MET A 196 -21.95 30.90 13.93
CA MET A 196 -23.17 30.51 13.21
C MET A 196 -22.86 29.45 12.14
N LEU A 197 -21.75 29.60 11.40
CA LEU A 197 -21.33 28.69 10.36
C LEU A 197 -20.90 27.33 10.92
N LEU A 198 -20.10 27.32 11.99
CA LEU A 198 -19.70 26.09 12.67
C LEU A 198 -20.92 25.39 13.29
N SER A 199 -21.88 26.15 13.85
CA SER A 199 -23.14 25.60 14.34
C SER A 199 -23.91 24.90 13.22
N LYS A 200 -23.99 25.50 12.02
CA LYS A 200 -24.59 24.85 10.84
C LYS A 200 -23.84 23.58 10.40
N TYR A 201 -22.51 23.54 10.50
CA TYR A 201 -21.75 22.33 10.17
C TYR A 201 -21.88 21.20 11.20
N ILE A 202 -22.09 21.54 12.46
CA ILE A 202 -22.22 20.55 13.53
C ILE A 202 -23.65 20.06 13.67
N PHE A 203 -24.62 20.99 13.74
CA PHE A 203 -26.04 20.71 14.01
C PHE A 203 -26.94 20.77 12.78
N GLY A 204 -26.47 21.30 11.65
CA GLY A 204 -27.28 21.41 10.44
C GLY A 204 -27.44 20.09 9.68
N SER A 205 -28.30 20.12 8.66
CA SER A 205 -28.64 19.00 7.78
C SER A 205 -27.97 19.04 6.41
N SER A 206 -26.97 19.92 6.21
CA SER A 206 -26.24 20.01 4.94
C SER A 206 -25.40 18.76 4.68
N ASP A 207 -25.06 18.51 3.41
CA ASP A 207 -24.17 17.41 3.02
C ASP A 207 -22.82 17.48 3.75
N ILE A 208 -22.26 18.69 3.88
CA ILE A 208 -21.01 18.93 4.60
C ILE A 208 -21.15 18.54 6.07
N ALA A 209 -22.25 18.95 6.72
CA ALA A 209 -22.51 18.61 8.11
C ALA A 209 -22.63 17.08 8.30
N THR A 210 -23.34 16.42 7.38
CA THR A 210 -23.48 14.97 7.35
C THR A 210 -22.13 14.27 7.17
N GLN A 211 -21.28 14.75 6.24
CA GLN A 211 -19.93 14.22 6.02
C GLN A 211 -19.02 14.43 7.22
N LEU A 212 -19.05 15.61 7.85
CA LEU A 212 -18.26 15.87 9.06
C LEU A 212 -18.66 14.92 10.18
N ARG A 213 -19.96 14.81 10.46
CA ARG A 213 -20.45 13.88 11.49
C ARG A 213 -20.05 12.44 11.14
N LYS A 214 -20.13 12.03 9.86
CA LYS A 214 -19.65 10.70 9.40
C LYS A 214 -18.15 10.51 9.64
N SER A 215 -17.31 11.50 9.33
CA SER A 215 -15.86 11.43 9.54
C SER A 215 -15.50 11.35 11.03
N ILE A 216 -16.14 12.14 11.89
CA ILE A 216 -15.95 12.06 13.35
C ILE A 216 -16.26 10.64 13.86
N LYS A 217 -17.39 10.08 13.43
CA LYS A 217 -17.81 8.72 13.82
C LYS A 217 -16.90 7.62 13.29
N SER A 218 -16.20 7.86 12.19
CA SER A 218 -15.37 6.83 11.55
C SER A 218 -13.94 6.82 12.09
N TYR A 219 -13.41 7.98 12.46
CA TYR A 219 -11.96 8.15 12.68
C TYR A 219 -11.55 8.62 14.08
N VAL A 220 -12.47 9.04 14.94
CA VAL A 220 -12.17 9.61 16.26
C VAL A 220 -12.67 8.70 17.39
N ILE A 221 -11.78 8.39 18.34
CA ILE A 221 -12.12 7.68 19.59
C ILE A 221 -11.69 8.55 20.78
N LEU A 222 -12.63 8.82 21.69
CA LEU A 222 -12.36 9.57 22.91
C LEU A 222 -12.49 8.65 24.14
N ALA A 223 -11.43 8.56 24.93
CA ALA A 223 -11.42 7.85 26.19
C ALA A 223 -11.74 8.79 27.35
N LEU A 224 -12.85 8.54 28.02
CA LEU A 224 -13.32 9.26 29.19
C LEU A 224 -12.71 8.62 30.45
N LYS A 225 -11.89 9.37 31.19
CA LYS A 225 -11.36 8.91 32.50
C LYS A 225 -12.07 9.61 33.64
N ASP A 226 -12.50 8.87 34.65
CA ASP A 226 -13.01 9.45 35.90
C ASP A 226 -11.85 9.71 36.89
N LYS A 227 -12.18 10.21 38.09
CA LYS A 227 -11.20 10.51 39.15
C LYS A 227 -10.47 9.25 39.64
N ASP A 228 -11.14 8.09 39.58
CA ASP A 228 -10.62 6.79 40.01
C ASP A 228 -9.90 6.04 38.87
N LYS A 229 -9.70 6.72 37.72
CA LYS A 229 -9.10 6.17 36.50
C LYS A 229 -9.91 5.02 35.87
N ASN A 230 -11.17 4.83 36.25
CA ASN A 230 -12.08 4.00 35.48
C ASN A 230 -12.28 4.65 34.10
N ARG A 231 -12.52 3.80 33.09
CA ARG A 231 -12.54 4.22 31.69
C ARG A 231 -13.89 3.92 31.08
N ALA A 232 -14.38 4.88 30.33
CA ALA A 232 -15.34 4.69 29.26
C ALA A 232 -14.71 5.15 27.94
N SER A 233 -15.20 4.67 26.82
CA SER A 233 -14.82 5.15 25.50
C SER A 233 -16.05 5.47 24.68
N ILE A 234 -15.98 6.59 23.98
CA ILE A 234 -17.03 7.02 23.07
C ILE A 234 -16.48 7.08 21.65
N SER A 235 -17.22 6.51 20.70
CA SER A 235 -16.80 6.34 19.31
C SER A 235 -18.03 6.26 18.38
N GLY A 236 -17.81 6.21 17.07
CA GLY A 236 -18.88 5.86 16.13
C GLY A 236 -18.97 4.35 15.88
N LYS A 237 -19.87 3.94 14.98
CA LYS A 237 -20.18 2.53 14.69
C LYS A 237 -19.13 1.81 13.80
N SER A 238 -18.14 2.52 13.24
CA SER A 238 -17.22 1.95 12.23
C SER A 238 -16.07 1.16 12.87
N LYS A 239 -15.79 -0.04 12.33
CA LYS A 239 -14.67 -0.93 12.74
C LYS A 239 -13.30 -0.51 12.19
N PHE A 240 -13.19 0.59 11.45
CA PHE A 240 -11.92 1.02 10.89
C PHE A 240 -10.96 1.44 12.01
N TYR A 241 -9.70 1.01 11.91
CA TYR A 241 -8.61 1.33 12.83
C TYR A 241 -8.67 2.81 13.23
N GLY A 242 -9.09 3.09 14.47
CA GLY A 242 -9.24 4.45 14.96
C GLY A 242 -7.90 5.18 14.93
N TYR A 243 -7.68 5.99 13.89
CA TYR A 243 -6.41 6.69 13.66
C TYR A 243 -6.10 7.73 14.73
N HIS A 244 -7.12 8.26 15.41
CA HIS A 244 -6.96 9.28 16.44
C HIS A 244 -7.66 8.90 17.74
N TYR A 245 -6.86 8.46 18.72
CA TYR A 245 -7.29 8.16 20.08
C TYR A 245 -6.85 9.30 21.03
N ARG A 246 -7.79 9.87 21.79
CA ARG A 246 -7.49 10.92 22.78
C ARG A 246 -8.12 10.65 24.13
N THR A 247 -7.41 10.96 25.20
CA THR A 247 -7.94 10.90 26.57
C THR A 247 -8.52 12.25 26.96
N VAL A 248 -9.75 12.27 27.48
CA VAL A 248 -10.44 13.47 27.95
C VAL A 248 -11.00 13.25 29.37
N ASN A 249 -11.21 14.35 30.09
CA ASN A 249 -11.78 14.29 31.44
C ASN A 249 -13.30 14.10 31.37
N SER A 250 -13.82 13.06 32.04
CA SER A 250 -15.25 12.72 32.01
C SER A 250 -16.16 13.82 32.54
N HIS A 251 -15.71 14.61 33.53
CA HIS A 251 -16.54 15.62 34.19
C HIS A 251 -16.73 16.91 33.37
N LYS A 252 -16.04 17.03 32.22
CA LYS A 252 -16.12 18.19 31.32
C LYS A 252 -16.54 17.80 29.90
N PHE A 253 -17.04 16.58 29.72
CA PHE A 253 -17.31 16.05 28.39
C PHE A 253 -18.68 16.52 27.87
N THR A 254 -18.67 17.32 26.80
CA THR A 254 -19.87 17.98 26.24
C THR A 254 -20.19 17.55 24.81
N LEU A 255 -19.38 16.65 24.22
CA LEU A 255 -19.47 16.23 22.81
C LEU A 255 -20.20 14.90 22.61
N ALA A 256 -20.93 14.41 23.60
CA ALA A 256 -21.63 13.12 23.52
C ALA A 256 -22.46 12.99 22.24
N PHE A 257 -23.20 14.06 21.89
CA PHE A 257 -24.11 14.12 20.75
C PHE A 257 -23.49 13.84 19.36
N LEU A 258 -22.16 13.88 19.22
CA LEU A 258 -21.46 13.62 17.95
C LEU A 258 -21.20 12.12 17.69
N PHE A 259 -21.36 11.29 18.71
CA PHE A 259 -21.01 9.88 18.69
C PHE A 259 -22.23 8.99 18.91
N TYR A 260 -22.08 7.71 18.62
CA TYR A 260 -23.19 6.75 18.71
C TYR A 260 -22.88 5.50 19.49
N LYS A 261 -21.62 5.29 19.89
CA LYS A 261 -21.22 4.13 20.66
C LYS A 261 -20.60 4.58 21.96
N LEU A 262 -21.12 4.07 23.07
CA LEU A 262 -20.57 4.27 24.41
C LEU A 262 -20.24 2.90 25.01
N ASP A 263 -18.96 2.62 25.18
CA ASP A 263 -18.48 1.42 25.88
C ASP A 263 -17.96 1.84 27.26
N MET A 264 -18.45 1.21 28.32
CA MET A 264 -18.07 1.56 29.69
C MET A 264 -17.97 0.34 30.59
N ASN A 265 -17.03 0.38 31.54
CA ASN A 265 -17.03 -0.62 32.60
C ASN A 265 -18.10 -0.28 33.65
N TYR A 266 -18.57 -1.30 34.38
CA TYR A 266 -19.63 -1.11 35.37
C TYR A 266 -19.25 -0.13 36.51
N LYS A 267 -17.97 -0.06 36.89
CA LYS A 267 -17.49 0.86 37.93
C LYS A 267 -17.64 2.33 37.51
N TRP A 268 -17.34 2.62 36.25
CA TRP A 268 -17.51 3.95 35.67
C TRP A 268 -19.00 4.33 35.67
N LEU A 269 -19.90 3.41 35.31
CA LEU A 269 -21.35 3.62 35.40
C LEU A 269 -21.79 4.00 36.82
N LEU A 270 -21.38 3.23 37.84
CA LEU A 270 -21.74 3.50 39.23
C LEU A 270 -21.27 4.88 39.70
N ASN A 271 -20.04 5.26 39.33
CA ASN A 271 -19.43 6.53 39.74
C ASN A 271 -19.93 7.75 38.96
N ASN A 272 -20.43 7.55 37.74
CA ASN A 272 -20.72 8.64 36.79
C ASN A 272 -22.16 8.58 36.26
N LYS A 273 -23.06 7.90 36.96
CA LYS A 273 -24.49 7.81 36.59
C LYS A 273 -25.12 9.19 36.39
N GLU A 274 -24.79 10.16 37.23
CA GLU A 274 -25.28 11.53 37.11
C GLU A 274 -24.86 12.18 35.78
N ILE A 275 -23.62 11.91 35.31
CA ILE A 275 -23.11 12.42 34.02
C ILE A 275 -23.89 11.80 32.86
N LEU A 276 -24.22 10.52 32.91
CA LEU A 276 -25.06 9.87 31.91
C LEU A 276 -26.46 10.50 31.87
N ASP A 277 -27.07 10.65 33.05
CA ASP A 277 -28.43 11.17 33.17
C ASP A 277 -28.54 12.67 32.88
N SER A 278 -27.44 13.45 32.94
CA SER A 278 -27.40 14.86 32.57
C SER A 278 -26.92 15.11 31.14
N GLU A 279 -25.73 14.63 30.77
CA GLU A 279 -25.08 14.99 29.49
C GLU A 279 -25.54 14.12 28.32
N PHE A 280 -25.75 12.83 28.56
CA PHE A 280 -26.14 11.89 27.49
C PHE A 280 -27.66 11.83 27.32
N ASN A 281 -28.43 11.97 28.40
CA ASN A 281 -29.90 11.97 28.35
C ASN A 281 -30.50 13.26 27.73
N VAL A 282 -29.81 14.40 27.84
CA VAL A 282 -30.28 15.68 27.26
C VAL A 282 -29.74 15.88 25.83
N SER A 283 -28.84 15.00 25.37
CA SER A 283 -28.25 15.14 24.04
C SER A 283 -29.28 14.89 22.93
N ASN A 284 -29.60 15.92 22.17
CA ASN A 284 -30.35 15.84 20.91
C ASN A 284 -29.48 15.22 19.80
N SER A 285 -28.95 14.01 20.03
CA SER A 285 -28.23 13.30 18.97
C SER A 285 -29.21 12.89 17.88
N ASP A 286 -28.86 13.13 16.61
CA ASP A 286 -29.65 12.74 15.43
C ASP A 286 -30.01 11.24 15.42
N SER A 287 -29.26 10.41 16.17
CA SER A 287 -29.62 9.01 16.40
C SER A 287 -29.26 8.56 17.81
N PRO A 288 -29.99 7.58 18.36
CA PRO A 288 -29.74 7.04 19.68
C PRO A 288 -28.40 6.26 19.77
N TYR A 289 -27.90 6.06 20.98
CA TYR A 289 -26.62 5.41 21.27
C TYR A 289 -26.73 3.88 21.34
N THR A 290 -25.76 3.17 20.76
CA THR A 290 -25.41 1.80 21.14
C THR A 290 -24.54 1.85 22.38
N VAL A 291 -24.99 1.26 23.47
CA VAL A 291 -24.29 1.27 24.76
C VAL A 291 -23.82 -0.13 25.11
N SER A 292 -22.57 -0.29 25.52
CA SER A 292 -22.04 -1.56 26.04
C SER A 292 -21.53 -1.37 27.46
N ILE A 293 -22.02 -2.19 28.40
CA ILE A 293 -21.56 -2.21 29.79
C ILE A 293 -20.86 -3.54 30.03
N TYR A 294 -19.57 -3.49 30.36
CA TYR A 294 -18.75 -4.67 30.56
C TYR A 294 -18.22 -4.87 31.97
N GLY A 295 -17.82 -6.12 32.25
CA GLY A 295 -17.20 -6.52 33.50
C GLY A 295 -18.15 -6.79 34.67
N LEU A 296 -19.43 -7.11 34.42
CA LEU A 296 -20.35 -7.56 35.47
C LEU A 296 -19.92 -8.96 35.96
N LYS A 297 -19.60 -9.13 37.24
CA LYS A 297 -19.10 -10.40 37.83
C LYS A 297 -19.85 -10.76 39.11
N SER A 298 -19.94 -12.06 39.42
CA SER A 298 -20.39 -12.56 40.73
C SER A 298 -19.56 -13.74 41.24
N HIS A 299 -18.68 -13.48 42.21
CA HIS A 299 -17.93 -14.44 43.01
C HIS A 299 -18.19 -14.19 44.50
N GLY A 300 -19.27 -14.79 45.00
CA GLY A 300 -19.62 -14.79 46.43
C GLY A 300 -20.71 -13.78 46.81
N ASP A 301 -21.12 -13.80 48.09
CA ASP A 301 -22.28 -13.06 48.57
C ASP A 301 -22.16 -11.53 48.44
N LEU A 302 -20.95 -10.97 48.61
CA LEU A 302 -20.68 -9.53 48.40
C LEU A 302 -20.79 -9.09 46.93
N GLU A 303 -20.57 -10.01 45.99
CA GLU A 303 -20.61 -9.69 44.55
C GLU A 303 -22.02 -9.81 43.97
N ASN A 304 -22.89 -10.65 44.56
CA ASN A 304 -24.33 -10.64 44.25
C ASN A 304 -24.98 -9.28 44.59
N GLU A 305 -24.59 -8.64 45.69
CA GLU A 305 -25.01 -7.28 46.02
C GLU A 305 -24.47 -6.24 45.02
N THR A 306 -23.25 -6.42 44.52
CA THR A 306 -22.65 -5.53 43.51
C THR A 306 -23.36 -5.66 42.15
N LEU A 307 -23.70 -6.88 41.75
CA LEU A 307 -24.49 -7.15 40.55
C LEU A 307 -25.88 -6.51 40.68
N LYS A 308 -26.54 -6.70 41.83
CA LYS A 308 -27.87 -6.13 42.10
C LYS A 308 -27.85 -4.60 42.09
N ARG A 309 -26.87 -3.97 42.74
CA ARG A 309 -26.65 -2.50 42.68
C ARG A 309 -26.39 -2.01 41.26
N THR A 310 -25.68 -2.80 40.45
CA THR A 310 -25.38 -2.43 39.07
C THR A 310 -26.62 -2.53 38.19
N LEU A 311 -27.38 -3.62 38.29
CA LEU A 311 -28.67 -3.79 37.61
C LEU A 311 -29.67 -2.70 38.06
N GLU A 312 -29.66 -2.33 39.34
CA GLU A 312 -30.40 -1.18 39.86
C GLU A 312 -29.93 0.13 39.21
N ALA A 313 -28.62 0.36 39.09
CA ALA A 313 -28.09 1.55 38.41
C ALA A 313 -28.48 1.61 36.92
N VAL A 314 -28.47 0.46 36.22
CA VAL A 314 -28.92 0.33 34.82
C VAL A 314 -30.39 0.69 34.70
N THR A 315 -31.23 0.13 35.56
CA THR A 315 -32.70 0.28 35.49
C THR A 315 -33.22 1.58 36.08
N THR A 316 -32.43 2.26 36.90
CA THR A 316 -32.76 3.57 37.47
C THR A 316 -32.07 4.74 36.76
N SER A 317 -31.20 4.48 35.78
CA SER A 317 -30.60 5.53 34.94
C SER A 317 -31.64 6.03 33.95
N LYS A 318 -31.87 7.35 33.97
CA LYS A 318 -32.76 8.03 33.02
C LYS A 318 -32.24 7.90 31.59
N PHE A 319 -30.93 7.92 31.40
CA PHE A 319 -30.29 7.72 30.10
C PHE A 319 -30.54 6.31 29.56
N LEU A 320 -30.18 5.27 30.32
CA LEU A 320 -30.24 3.88 29.85
C LEU A 320 -31.67 3.37 29.64
N THR A 321 -32.63 3.88 30.40
CA THR A 321 -34.06 3.57 30.24
C THR A 321 -34.80 4.51 29.30
N GLY A 322 -34.14 5.56 28.83
CA GLY A 322 -34.69 6.60 27.96
C GLY A 322 -34.81 6.16 26.49
N THR A 323 -35.24 7.08 25.64
CA THR A 323 -35.36 6.88 24.18
C THR A 323 -34.05 7.12 23.44
N ASN A 324 -33.01 7.59 24.14
CA ASN A 324 -31.73 7.94 23.53
C ASN A 324 -30.80 6.73 23.38
N VAL A 325 -31.22 5.52 23.77
CA VAL A 325 -30.44 4.29 23.59
C VAL A 325 -31.08 3.43 22.50
N ASP A 326 -30.31 3.14 21.47
CA ASP A 326 -30.68 2.35 20.27
C ASP A 326 -30.60 0.86 20.58
N SER A 327 -29.58 0.49 21.35
CA SER A 327 -29.29 -0.87 21.76
C SER A 327 -28.43 -0.85 23.02
N LEU A 328 -28.70 -1.79 23.92
CA LEU A 328 -27.95 -1.96 25.16
C LEU A 328 -27.31 -3.35 25.19
N THR A 329 -25.99 -3.41 25.31
CA THR A 329 -25.24 -4.66 25.51
C THR A 329 -24.79 -4.76 26.96
N LEU A 330 -25.16 -5.85 27.65
CA LEU A 330 -24.75 -6.14 29.02
C LEU A 330 -23.87 -7.39 29.04
N GLU A 331 -22.61 -7.25 29.45
CA GLU A 331 -21.68 -8.38 29.53
C GLU A 331 -21.54 -8.89 30.96
N PHE A 332 -22.05 -10.09 31.19
CA PHE A 332 -21.97 -10.84 32.44
C PHE A 332 -20.88 -11.90 32.36
N ASN A 333 -20.11 -12.02 33.43
CA ASN A 333 -18.97 -12.92 33.54
C ASN A 333 -19.13 -13.80 34.79
N SER A 334 -19.05 -15.12 34.61
CA SER A 334 -19.01 -16.14 35.67
C SER A 334 -20.21 -16.12 36.63
N ILE A 335 -21.43 -15.93 36.13
CA ILE A 335 -22.65 -15.95 36.97
C ILE A 335 -23.23 -17.37 37.00
N HIS A 336 -23.16 -18.01 38.17
CA HIS A 336 -23.67 -19.37 38.36
C HIS A 336 -25.00 -19.44 39.14
N THR A 337 -25.39 -18.34 39.78
CA THR A 337 -26.65 -18.22 40.52
C THR A 337 -27.79 -17.75 39.63
N ASN A 338 -29.02 -18.13 39.99
CA ASN A 338 -30.20 -17.58 39.32
C ASN A 338 -30.39 -16.13 39.76
N VAL A 339 -30.43 -15.21 38.79
CA VAL A 339 -30.65 -13.78 39.01
C VAL A 339 -31.94 -13.40 38.31
N ASP A 340 -32.81 -12.70 39.02
CA ASP A 340 -34.02 -12.13 38.45
C ASP A 340 -33.66 -10.95 37.54
N LEU A 341 -33.74 -11.17 36.23
CA LEU A 341 -33.50 -10.18 35.18
C LEU A 341 -34.82 -9.58 34.64
N SER A 342 -35.95 -9.78 35.33
CA SER A 342 -37.22 -9.17 34.95
C SER A 342 -37.17 -7.64 34.92
N CYS A 343 -36.22 -7.03 35.64
CA CYS A 343 -35.99 -5.59 35.63
C CYS A 343 -35.57 -5.06 34.25
N LEU A 344 -35.02 -5.91 33.37
CA LEU A 344 -34.67 -5.57 31.99
C LEU A 344 -35.91 -5.27 31.13
N ASN A 345 -37.10 -5.80 31.49
CA ASN A 345 -38.36 -5.50 30.81
C ASN A 345 -38.72 -4.00 30.84
N ASN A 346 -38.13 -3.24 31.78
CA ASN A 346 -38.37 -1.80 31.92
C ASN A 346 -37.54 -0.95 30.95
N ILE A 347 -36.58 -1.56 30.24
CA ILE A 347 -35.72 -0.87 29.29
C ILE A 347 -36.37 -0.96 27.90
N LYS A 348 -36.59 0.19 27.27
CA LYS A 348 -37.25 0.26 25.96
C LYS A 348 -36.35 -0.15 24.80
N ALA A 349 -35.05 0.04 24.95
CA ALA A 349 -34.06 -0.30 23.92
C ALA A 349 -33.93 -1.83 23.77
N PRO A 350 -33.74 -2.36 22.55
CA PRO A 350 -33.30 -3.73 22.33
C PRO A 350 -32.07 -4.06 23.18
N ILE A 351 -32.14 -5.16 23.92
CA ILE A 351 -31.07 -5.60 24.81
C ILE A 351 -30.39 -6.82 24.22
N THR A 352 -29.07 -6.79 24.22
CA THR A 352 -28.22 -7.96 23.99
C THR A 352 -27.49 -8.27 25.30
N VAL A 353 -27.60 -9.51 25.76
CA VAL A 353 -26.87 -10.00 26.92
C VAL A 353 -25.72 -10.88 26.43
N VAL A 354 -24.49 -10.55 26.82
CA VAL A 354 -23.30 -11.38 26.57
C VAL A 354 -23.02 -12.16 27.86
N CYS A 355 -23.15 -13.47 27.80
CA CYS A 355 -22.93 -14.38 28.91
C CYS A 355 -21.58 -15.07 28.75
N ASN A 356 -20.57 -14.64 29.49
CA ASN A 356 -19.26 -15.29 29.55
C ASN A 356 -19.21 -16.23 30.76
N ARG A 357 -19.03 -17.54 30.53
CA ARG A 357 -18.92 -18.59 31.56
C ARG A 357 -20.08 -18.57 32.57
N CYS A 358 -21.30 -18.27 32.11
CA CYS A 358 -22.49 -18.24 32.97
C CYS A 358 -23.20 -19.60 32.97
N SER A 359 -23.87 -19.95 34.06
CA SER A 359 -24.61 -21.21 34.14
C SER A 359 -25.83 -21.23 33.23
N LEU A 360 -26.24 -22.42 32.80
CA LEU A 360 -27.44 -22.62 31.99
C LEU A 360 -28.70 -22.05 32.67
N ASN A 361 -28.79 -22.17 34.01
CA ASN A 361 -29.90 -21.63 34.80
C ASN A 361 -29.97 -20.09 34.73
N PHE A 362 -28.82 -19.41 34.66
CA PHE A 362 -28.79 -17.95 34.47
C PHE A 362 -29.20 -17.58 33.05
N ILE A 363 -28.71 -18.29 32.04
CA ILE A 363 -29.11 -18.06 30.64
C ILE A 363 -30.63 -18.23 30.49
N GLN A 364 -31.21 -19.25 31.15
CA GLN A 364 -32.65 -19.49 31.21
C GLN A 364 -33.44 -18.39 31.93
N SER A 365 -32.84 -17.64 32.85
CA SER A 365 -33.53 -16.57 33.58
C SER A 365 -33.61 -15.27 32.76
N ILE A 366 -32.91 -15.19 31.63
CA ILE A 366 -32.95 -14.04 30.73
C ILE A 366 -34.31 -14.03 29.98
N PRO A 367 -35.05 -12.89 29.98
CA PRO A 367 -36.31 -12.78 29.28
C PRO A 367 -36.22 -13.12 27.78
N GLU A 368 -37.23 -13.79 27.21
CA GLU A 368 -37.21 -14.27 25.81
C GLU A 368 -37.05 -13.17 24.74
N HIS A 369 -37.44 -11.93 25.03
CA HIS A 369 -37.32 -10.82 24.09
C HIS A 369 -35.90 -10.21 24.03
N VAL A 370 -35.01 -10.63 24.93
CA VAL A 370 -33.61 -10.16 25.01
C VAL A 370 -32.72 -11.09 24.21
N LYS A 371 -31.95 -10.56 23.25
CA LYS A 371 -30.97 -11.34 22.48
C LYS A 371 -29.84 -11.81 23.40
N VAL A 372 -29.39 -13.04 23.27
CA VAL A 372 -28.32 -13.61 24.11
C VAL A 372 -27.17 -14.07 23.24
N ALA A 373 -25.96 -13.66 23.58
CA ALA A 373 -24.71 -14.20 23.09
C ALA A 373 -24.07 -15.04 24.21
N VAL A 374 -23.86 -16.33 23.96
CA VAL A 374 -23.33 -17.26 24.97
C VAL A 374 -21.88 -17.58 24.64
N TYR A 375 -21.00 -17.37 25.61
CA TYR A 375 -19.62 -17.79 25.62
C TYR A 375 -19.43 -18.81 26.73
N THR A 376 -19.07 -20.05 26.38
CA THR A 376 -18.96 -21.15 27.35
C THR A 376 -17.68 -21.96 27.19
N GLU A 377 -17.09 -22.26 28.36
CA GLU A 377 -16.02 -23.25 28.56
C GLU A 377 -16.52 -24.46 29.35
N GLU A 378 -17.78 -24.42 29.83
CA GLU A 378 -18.39 -25.52 30.56
C GLU A 378 -19.09 -26.48 29.59
N ASN A 379 -18.91 -27.79 29.81
CA ASN A 379 -19.60 -28.82 29.04
C ASN A 379 -21.11 -28.66 29.20
N ILE A 380 -21.77 -28.16 28.15
CA ILE A 380 -23.22 -28.11 28.06
C ILE A 380 -23.71 -29.56 27.86
N PRO A 381 -24.68 -30.05 28.64
CA PRO A 381 -25.18 -31.40 28.45
C PRO A 381 -25.82 -31.54 27.05
N ASN A 382 -25.61 -32.70 26.40
CA ASN A 382 -25.91 -32.89 24.98
C ASN A 382 -27.38 -32.59 24.61
N ASP A 383 -28.31 -32.85 25.53
CA ASP A 383 -29.75 -32.57 25.39
C ASP A 383 -30.09 -31.07 25.35
N ALA A 384 -29.23 -30.21 25.92
CA ALA A 384 -29.41 -28.76 25.90
C ALA A 384 -29.07 -28.14 24.53
N PHE A 385 -28.20 -28.76 23.72
CA PHE A 385 -27.90 -28.28 22.35
C PHE A 385 -29.10 -28.43 21.40
N ASN A 386 -29.90 -29.48 21.57
CA ASN A 386 -31.13 -29.67 20.78
C ASN A 386 -32.28 -28.76 21.27
N ASN A 387 -32.12 -28.11 22.41
CA ASN A 387 -33.09 -27.21 23.04
C ASN A 387 -32.51 -25.80 23.25
N ILE A 388 -31.70 -25.31 22.30
CA ILE A 388 -31.20 -23.93 22.31
C ILE A 388 -32.38 -22.96 22.44
N PHE A 389 -32.31 -22.08 23.44
CA PHE A 389 -33.36 -21.10 23.70
C PHE A 389 -33.51 -20.14 22.51
N LYS A 390 -34.74 -19.82 22.15
CA LYS A 390 -35.08 -18.99 20.97
C LYS A 390 -34.44 -17.60 20.97
N ASN A 391 -34.02 -17.13 22.13
CA ASN A 391 -33.43 -15.82 22.33
C ASN A 391 -31.89 -15.82 22.21
N VAL A 392 -31.25 -17.00 22.09
CA VAL A 392 -29.80 -17.11 21.87
C VAL A 392 -29.47 -16.95 20.38
N VAL A 393 -28.80 -15.86 20.04
CA VAL A 393 -28.47 -15.50 18.64
C VAL A 393 -26.99 -15.73 18.30
N LYS A 394 -26.11 -15.80 19.31
CA LYS A 394 -24.67 -16.06 19.12
C LYS A 394 -24.19 -17.14 20.08
N PHE A 395 -23.36 -18.06 19.58
CA PHE A 395 -22.60 -19.01 20.38
C PHE A 395 -21.10 -18.85 20.17
N GLU A 396 -20.35 -18.96 21.26
CA GLU A 396 -18.89 -19.09 21.29
C GLU A 396 -18.53 -20.24 22.24
N PHE A 397 -17.94 -21.29 21.69
CA PHE A 397 -17.58 -22.51 22.42
C PHE A 397 -16.06 -22.60 22.51
N LEU A 398 -15.52 -22.68 23.72
CA LEU A 398 -14.09 -22.82 23.93
C LEU A 398 -13.75 -24.12 24.66
N SER A 399 -12.83 -24.91 24.11
CA SER A 399 -12.23 -26.08 24.79
C SER A 399 -13.24 -27.13 25.31
N LEU A 400 -14.37 -27.30 24.62
CA LEU A 400 -15.46 -28.21 25.02
C LEU A 400 -15.31 -29.62 24.44
N GLU A 401 -15.95 -30.60 25.07
CA GLU A 401 -16.12 -31.95 24.53
C GLU A 401 -17.49 -32.11 23.85
N ILE A 402 -17.53 -32.17 22.52
CA ILE A 402 -18.77 -32.34 21.74
C ILE A 402 -18.96 -33.81 21.37
N ARG A 403 -19.97 -34.45 21.95
CA ARG A 403 -20.18 -35.91 21.82
C ARG A 403 -21.26 -36.33 20.83
N GLU A 404 -22.16 -35.43 20.47
CA GLU A 404 -23.34 -35.69 19.63
C GLU A 404 -23.44 -34.69 18.49
N ASN A 405 -24.20 -35.04 17.44
CA ASN A 405 -24.48 -34.14 16.32
C ASN A 405 -25.19 -32.87 16.83
N ILE A 406 -24.76 -31.71 16.35
CA ILE A 406 -25.40 -30.43 16.67
C ILE A 406 -26.08 -29.91 15.41
N VAL A 407 -27.37 -29.59 15.54
CA VAL A 407 -28.12 -28.83 14.53
C VAL A 407 -28.34 -27.44 15.09
N PHE A 408 -27.68 -26.44 14.51
CA PHE A 408 -27.93 -25.06 14.91
C PHE A 408 -29.28 -24.60 14.33
N PRO A 409 -30.17 -24.03 15.17
CA PRO A 409 -31.48 -23.59 14.72
C PRO A 409 -31.40 -22.29 13.89
N ASP A 410 -32.46 -22.02 13.11
CA ASP A 410 -32.58 -20.87 12.19
C ASP A 410 -32.36 -19.48 12.83
N HIS A 411 -32.51 -19.35 14.14
CA HIS A 411 -32.43 -18.07 14.85
C HIS A 411 -31.00 -17.74 15.34
N VAL A 412 -30.03 -18.66 15.17
CA VAL A 412 -28.63 -18.41 15.50
C VAL A 412 -27.95 -17.71 14.32
N GLU A 413 -27.55 -16.47 14.55
CA GLU A 413 -26.93 -15.56 13.58
C GLU A 413 -25.41 -15.77 13.51
N SER A 414 -24.77 -16.19 14.61
CA SER A 414 -23.29 -16.30 14.73
C SER A 414 -22.83 -17.50 15.56
N ILE A 415 -21.81 -18.22 15.09
CA ILE A 415 -21.24 -19.40 15.74
C ILE A 415 -19.71 -19.31 15.72
N GLU A 416 -19.09 -19.42 16.89
CA GLU A 416 -17.64 -19.48 17.08
C GLU A 416 -17.32 -20.76 17.87
N ILE A 417 -16.39 -21.59 17.38
CA ILE A 417 -15.97 -22.83 18.05
C ILE A 417 -14.46 -22.85 18.04
N ASP A 418 -13.82 -22.94 19.20
CA ASP A 418 -12.37 -22.91 19.30
C ASP A 418 -11.86 -23.98 20.27
N ASN A 419 -10.79 -24.66 19.87
CA ASN A 419 -10.08 -25.68 20.65
C ASN A 419 -10.96 -26.83 21.20
N CYS A 420 -12.10 -27.13 20.57
CA CYS A 420 -13.02 -28.15 21.07
C CYS A 420 -12.59 -29.57 20.63
N ASN A 421 -12.83 -30.56 21.50
CA ASN A 421 -12.63 -31.97 21.20
C ASN A 421 -13.97 -32.59 20.77
N VAL A 422 -14.04 -33.09 19.54
CA VAL A 422 -15.29 -33.57 18.95
C VAL A 422 -15.19 -35.06 18.63
N ASN A 423 -16.21 -35.83 18.99
CA ASN A 423 -16.28 -37.25 18.67
C ASN A 423 -16.27 -37.49 17.15
N LYS A 424 -15.62 -38.57 16.70
CA LYS A 424 -15.31 -38.83 15.26
C LYS A 424 -16.51 -38.84 14.32
N ASP A 425 -17.70 -39.16 14.83
CA ASP A 425 -18.93 -39.27 14.02
C ASP A 425 -19.86 -38.05 14.15
N VAL A 426 -19.43 -37.02 14.90
CA VAL A 426 -20.22 -35.81 15.12
C VAL A 426 -20.16 -34.90 13.90
N THR A 427 -21.34 -34.43 13.51
CA THR A 427 -21.55 -33.46 12.45
C THR A 427 -22.17 -32.20 13.02
N LEU A 428 -21.63 -31.04 12.63
CA LEU A 428 -22.23 -29.73 12.85
C LEU A 428 -23.02 -29.33 11.61
N MET A 429 -24.33 -29.19 11.78
CA MET A 429 -25.22 -28.70 10.74
C MET A 429 -25.49 -27.22 10.98
N ILE A 430 -24.93 -26.38 10.12
CA ILE A 430 -25.11 -24.93 10.15
C ILE A 430 -26.34 -24.59 9.32
N ASN A 431 -27.19 -23.69 9.84
CA ASN A 431 -28.37 -23.23 9.11
C ASN A 431 -28.02 -22.12 8.11
N GLY A 432 -28.81 -21.98 7.04
CA GLY A 432 -28.57 -21.04 5.94
C GLY A 432 -28.81 -19.58 6.31
N LYS A 433 -29.42 -19.33 7.48
CA LYS A 433 -29.58 -17.98 8.05
C LYS A 433 -28.41 -17.53 8.93
N CYS A 434 -27.43 -18.41 9.19
CA CYS A 434 -26.25 -18.04 9.94
C CYS A 434 -25.37 -17.12 9.10
N GLU A 435 -25.05 -15.93 9.64
CA GLU A 435 -24.26 -14.91 8.95
C GLU A 435 -22.77 -15.07 9.23
N TYR A 436 -22.39 -15.67 10.36
CA TYR A 436 -21.00 -15.84 10.75
C TYR A 436 -20.74 -17.20 11.37
N VAL A 437 -19.77 -17.93 10.84
CA VAL A 437 -19.27 -19.17 11.43
C VAL A 437 -17.75 -19.16 11.44
N GLU A 438 -17.15 -19.34 12.60
CA GLU A 438 -15.72 -19.54 12.75
C GLU A 438 -15.47 -20.80 13.59
N ILE A 439 -14.64 -21.70 13.06
CA ILE A 439 -14.27 -22.93 13.74
C ILE A 439 -12.75 -23.05 13.71
N TYR A 440 -12.12 -22.91 14.86
CA TYR A 440 -10.68 -22.94 15.03
C TYR A 440 -10.25 -24.15 15.86
N ASN A 441 -9.14 -24.77 15.48
CA ASN A 441 -8.53 -25.91 16.17
C ASN A 441 -9.50 -27.00 16.67
N THR A 442 -10.53 -27.29 15.87
CA THR A 442 -11.60 -28.22 16.24
C THR A 442 -11.83 -29.20 15.09
N PRO A 443 -11.37 -30.46 15.19
CA PRO A 443 -11.63 -31.49 14.19
C PRO A 443 -13.11 -31.83 14.16
N VAL A 444 -13.83 -31.54 13.07
CA VAL A 444 -15.27 -31.82 13.00
C VAL A 444 -15.79 -31.90 11.57
N LYS A 445 -16.84 -32.70 11.35
CA LYS A 445 -17.56 -32.74 10.08
C LYS A 445 -18.56 -31.59 10.02
N ILE A 446 -18.55 -30.82 8.94
CA ILE A 446 -19.45 -29.67 8.78
C ILE A 446 -20.35 -29.85 7.56
N VAL A 447 -21.61 -29.44 7.71
CA VAL A 447 -22.57 -29.29 6.62
C VAL A 447 -23.03 -27.84 6.57
N LEU A 448 -22.77 -27.17 5.45
CA LEU A 448 -23.14 -25.78 5.19
C LEU A 448 -24.13 -25.68 4.02
N PRO A 449 -25.17 -24.85 4.10
CA PRO A 449 -26.17 -24.76 3.03
C PRO A 449 -25.64 -24.10 1.74
N CYS A 450 -24.66 -23.20 1.87
CA CYS A 450 -23.98 -22.53 0.76
C CYS A 450 -22.92 -23.42 0.06
N VAL A 451 -22.78 -24.67 0.50
CA VAL A 451 -21.83 -25.64 -0.02
C VAL A 451 -22.57 -26.95 -0.28
N MET A 452 -22.95 -27.22 -1.53
CA MET A 452 -23.65 -28.47 -1.84
C MET A 452 -22.68 -29.65 -1.78
N GLY A 453 -22.83 -30.51 -0.77
CA GLY A 453 -22.08 -31.76 -0.57
C GLY A 453 -21.78 -32.05 0.92
N SER A 454 -22.12 -33.24 1.42
CA SER A 454 -21.88 -33.63 2.81
C SER A 454 -20.52 -34.32 2.98
N GLY A 455 -19.42 -33.57 2.91
CA GLY A 455 -18.09 -34.18 2.86
C GLY A 455 -16.92 -33.39 3.44
N ILE A 456 -17.14 -32.21 4.03
CA ILE A 456 -16.04 -31.42 4.61
C ILE A 456 -15.75 -31.93 6.02
N MET A 457 -14.51 -32.39 6.23
CA MET A 457 -13.99 -32.82 7.52
C MET A 457 -12.83 -31.90 7.91
N LEU A 458 -12.99 -31.12 8.98
CA LEU A 458 -11.89 -30.33 9.53
C LEU A 458 -10.92 -31.22 10.29
N ARG A 459 -9.62 -30.94 10.17
CA ARG A 459 -8.61 -31.58 11.00
C ARG A 459 -8.22 -30.71 12.18
N HIS A 460 -7.61 -29.53 12.00
CA HIS A 460 -7.01 -28.83 13.16
C HIS A 460 -6.79 -27.32 13.06
N LEU A 461 -7.08 -26.60 11.97
CA LEU A 461 -6.72 -25.17 11.92
C LEU A 461 -7.91 -24.24 11.91
N CYS A 462 -8.57 -24.04 10.77
CA CYS A 462 -9.53 -22.95 10.69
C CYS A 462 -10.55 -23.19 9.58
N PHE A 463 -11.80 -22.93 9.91
CA PHE A 463 -12.89 -22.73 8.98
C PHE A 463 -13.54 -21.38 9.31
N GLU A 464 -13.81 -20.57 8.30
CA GLU A 464 -14.46 -19.27 8.45
C GLU A 464 -15.46 -19.10 7.31
N TYR A 465 -16.69 -18.76 7.66
CA TYR A 465 -17.74 -18.35 6.76
C TYR A 465 -18.31 -17.04 7.28
N ASN A 466 -18.32 -16.01 6.44
CA ASN A 466 -18.75 -14.69 6.84
C ASN A 466 -19.62 -14.05 5.76
N VAL A 467 -20.75 -13.50 6.16
CA VAL A 467 -21.66 -12.69 5.37
C VAL A 467 -21.53 -11.25 5.87
N ASP A 468 -20.65 -10.47 5.25
CA ASP A 468 -20.63 -9.03 5.46
C ASP A 468 -21.71 -8.36 4.59
N LYS A 469 -22.11 -7.13 4.92
CA LYS A 469 -23.16 -6.37 4.23
C LYS A 469 -22.95 -6.25 2.72
N GLU A 470 -21.71 -6.38 2.25
CA GLU A 470 -21.33 -6.20 0.85
C GLU A 470 -20.78 -7.46 0.19
N GLN A 471 -20.30 -8.46 0.95
CA GLN A 471 -19.62 -9.64 0.39
C GLN A 471 -19.78 -10.88 1.27
N LYS A 472 -19.88 -12.05 0.64
CA LYS A 472 -19.77 -13.33 1.34
C LYS A 472 -18.40 -13.96 1.11
N SER A 473 -17.77 -14.45 2.17
CA SER A 473 -16.48 -15.11 2.12
C SER A 473 -16.51 -16.50 2.75
N LEU A 474 -15.66 -17.38 2.20
CA LEU A 474 -15.43 -18.74 2.67
C LEU A 474 -13.93 -18.98 2.74
N LYS A 475 -13.44 -19.39 3.91
CA LYS A 475 -12.05 -19.80 4.12
C LYS A 475 -12.02 -21.17 4.80
N LEU A 476 -11.23 -22.07 4.26
CA LEU A 476 -11.04 -23.42 4.78
C LEU A 476 -9.54 -23.73 4.80
N GLN A 477 -9.04 -24.07 5.98
CA GLN A 477 -7.63 -24.31 6.26
C GLN A 477 -7.43 -25.63 6.98
N VAL A 478 -6.58 -26.51 6.41
CA VAL A 478 -6.29 -27.86 6.92
C VAL A 478 -7.55 -28.70 7.12
N ALA A 479 -8.16 -29.06 6.00
CA ALA A 479 -9.39 -29.82 5.93
C ALA A 479 -9.32 -30.92 4.86
N ASP A 480 -10.15 -31.94 4.99
CA ASP A 480 -10.38 -32.93 3.95
C ASP A 480 -11.76 -32.77 3.32
N ILE A 481 -11.84 -32.96 2.01
CA ILE A 481 -13.08 -32.97 1.24
C ILE A 481 -13.29 -34.37 0.68
N ASN A 482 -14.28 -35.07 1.24
CA ASN A 482 -14.58 -36.47 0.99
C ASN A 482 -15.74 -36.71 0.00
N SER A 483 -16.27 -35.64 -0.59
CA SER A 483 -17.30 -35.70 -1.63
C SER A 483 -17.12 -34.56 -2.63
N THR A 484 -17.83 -34.62 -3.75
CA THR A 484 -17.96 -33.43 -4.62
C THR A 484 -18.63 -32.30 -3.85
N VAL A 485 -18.04 -31.11 -3.93
CA VAL A 485 -18.47 -29.89 -3.27
C VAL A 485 -18.65 -28.81 -4.31
N THR A 486 -19.83 -28.17 -4.34
CA THR A 486 -20.08 -27.00 -5.19
C THR A 486 -20.18 -25.75 -4.34
N ILE A 487 -19.35 -24.75 -4.64
CA ILE A 487 -19.37 -23.44 -3.99
C ILE A 487 -20.44 -22.58 -4.64
N ASP A 488 -21.36 -22.06 -3.82
CA ASP A 488 -22.48 -21.24 -4.29
C ASP A 488 -22.03 -19.93 -4.96
N ALA A 489 -22.81 -19.49 -5.95
CA ALA A 489 -22.52 -18.26 -6.70
C ALA A 489 -22.63 -16.99 -5.85
N THR A 490 -23.29 -17.04 -4.68
CA THR A 490 -23.38 -15.89 -3.77
C THR A 490 -22.11 -15.66 -2.95
N ILE A 491 -21.10 -16.54 -3.03
CA ILE A 491 -19.81 -16.36 -2.34
C ILE A 491 -18.84 -15.61 -3.24
N ASP A 492 -18.43 -14.41 -2.85
CA ASP A 492 -17.50 -13.60 -3.66
C ASP A 492 -16.05 -14.04 -3.48
N ALA A 493 -15.67 -14.41 -2.25
CA ALA A 493 -14.30 -14.70 -1.87
C ALA A 493 -14.13 -16.11 -1.30
N VAL A 494 -13.22 -16.89 -1.87
CA VAL A 494 -12.95 -18.28 -1.49
C VAL A 494 -11.45 -18.49 -1.26
N ARG A 495 -11.08 -19.04 -0.09
CA ARG A 495 -9.70 -19.40 0.24
C ARG A 495 -9.61 -20.84 0.73
N PHE A 496 -8.86 -21.66 0.01
CA PHE A 496 -8.45 -23.01 0.40
C PHE A 496 -6.96 -23.04 0.71
N GLU A 497 -6.60 -23.54 1.89
CA GLU A 497 -5.21 -23.65 2.34
C GLU A 497 -4.98 -25.00 2.99
N ASP A 498 -4.02 -25.77 2.50
CA ASP A 498 -3.73 -27.14 3.00
C ASP A 498 -4.96 -28.07 2.98
N VAL A 499 -5.83 -27.94 1.97
CA VAL A 499 -7.05 -28.75 1.82
C VAL A 499 -6.77 -30.00 1.00
N ASN A 500 -7.16 -31.18 1.47
CA ASN A 500 -7.03 -32.43 0.71
C ASN A 500 -8.39 -32.89 0.16
N VAL A 501 -8.53 -32.89 -1.16
CA VAL A 501 -9.69 -33.45 -1.85
C VAL A 501 -9.42 -34.92 -2.14
N SER A 502 -10.23 -35.80 -1.58
CA SER A 502 -10.12 -37.26 -1.73
C SER A 502 -10.32 -37.73 -3.18
N ALA A 503 -9.80 -38.92 -3.49
CA ALA A 503 -9.96 -39.52 -4.81
C ALA A 503 -11.45 -39.75 -5.15
N GLY A 504 -11.86 -39.33 -6.34
CA GLY A 504 -13.26 -39.38 -6.79
C GLY A 504 -14.11 -38.18 -6.36
N SER A 505 -13.58 -37.30 -5.51
CA SER A 505 -14.21 -36.03 -5.12
C SER A 505 -13.67 -34.86 -5.95
N CYS A 506 -14.42 -33.76 -6.01
CA CYS A 506 -14.03 -32.55 -6.74
C CYS A 506 -14.63 -31.29 -6.11
N VAL A 507 -13.90 -30.18 -6.13
CA VAL A 507 -14.45 -28.85 -5.78
C VAL A 507 -14.83 -28.10 -7.05
N ILE A 508 -16.07 -27.62 -7.13
CA ILE A 508 -16.63 -26.90 -8.28
C ILE A 508 -16.91 -25.45 -7.88
N PHE A 509 -16.43 -24.51 -8.69
CA PHE A 509 -16.59 -23.07 -8.49
C PHE A 509 -17.57 -22.45 -9.49
N SER A 510 -18.20 -21.35 -9.06
CA SER A 510 -18.99 -20.46 -9.90
C SER A 510 -18.11 -19.40 -10.58
N GLU A 511 -18.59 -18.83 -11.67
CA GLU A 511 -17.95 -17.67 -12.31
C GLU A 511 -17.99 -16.40 -11.47
N GLU A 512 -18.96 -16.30 -10.55
CA GLU A 512 -19.17 -15.17 -9.64
C GLU A 512 -18.17 -15.16 -8.46
N ASN A 513 -17.40 -16.24 -8.26
CA ASN A 513 -16.36 -16.28 -7.23
C ASN A 513 -15.14 -15.43 -7.67
N LYS A 514 -15.23 -14.11 -7.51
CA LYS A 514 -14.25 -13.11 -8.02
C LYS A 514 -12.89 -13.15 -7.34
N ASN A 515 -12.83 -13.61 -6.09
CA ASN A 515 -11.58 -13.75 -5.34
C ASN A 515 -11.39 -15.22 -4.96
N LEU A 516 -10.36 -15.87 -5.52
CA LEU A 516 -10.09 -17.28 -5.31
C LEU A 516 -8.64 -17.47 -4.92
N LYS A 517 -8.37 -18.19 -3.82
CA LYS A 517 -7.03 -18.64 -3.44
C LYS A 517 -7.05 -20.12 -3.16
N ILE A 518 -6.15 -20.87 -3.79
CA ILE A 518 -5.91 -22.29 -3.53
C ILE A 518 -4.42 -22.44 -3.24
N LEU A 519 -4.08 -22.75 -2.00
CA LEU A 519 -2.72 -22.78 -1.48
C LEU A 519 -2.44 -24.14 -0.85
N HIS A 520 -1.28 -24.74 -1.14
CA HIS A 520 -0.80 -25.98 -0.48
C HIS A 520 -1.80 -27.16 -0.46
N SER A 521 -2.78 -27.14 -1.37
CA SER A 521 -3.91 -28.07 -1.37
C SER A 521 -3.65 -29.25 -2.32
N THR A 522 -4.36 -30.36 -2.14
CA THR A 522 -4.23 -31.56 -2.98
C THR A 522 -5.57 -32.05 -3.50
N GLY A 523 -5.57 -32.74 -4.64
CA GLY A 523 -6.76 -33.36 -5.22
C GLY A 523 -7.46 -32.50 -6.28
N MET A 524 -8.68 -32.87 -6.68
CA MET A 524 -9.30 -32.34 -7.91
C MET A 524 -10.09 -31.05 -7.69
N PHE A 525 -9.80 -30.02 -8.49
CA PHE A 525 -10.52 -28.74 -8.54
C PHE A 525 -10.99 -28.44 -9.97
N ASN A 526 -12.27 -28.12 -10.14
CA ASN A 526 -12.85 -27.73 -11.42
C ASN A 526 -12.69 -26.23 -11.65
N LEU A 527 -11.66 -25.86 -12.42
CA LEU A 527 -11.28 -24.49 -12.71
C LEU A 527 -11.75 -24.02 -14.10
N LYS A 528 -12.76 -24.66 -14.70
CA LYS A 528 -13.25 -24.31 -16.04
C LYS A 528 -13.61 -22.82 -16.17
N GLN A 529 -14.15 -22.21 -15.11
CA GLN A 529 -14.54 -20.79 -15.09
C GLN A 529 -13.37 -19.80 -14.95
N PHE A 530 -12.15 -20.29 -14.68
CA PHE A 530 -10.97 -19.45 -14.47
C PHE A 530 -9.88 -19.71 -15.51
N ILE A 531 -9.64 -20.98 -15.86
CA ILE A 531 -8.58 -21.38 -16.81
C ILE A 531 -9.07 -22.43 -17.83
N GLY A 532 -10.38 -22.67 -17.93
CA GLY A 532 -10.95 -23.55 -18.96
C GLY A 532 -10.77 -25.06 -18.73
N ILE A 533 -10.14 -25.50 -17.64
CA ILE A 533 -9.85 -26.92 -17.37
C ILE A 533 -10.16 -27.36 -15.93
N GLU A 534 -10.25 -28.67 -15.72
CA GLU A 534 -10.18 -29.30 -14.39
C GLU A 534 -8.72 -29.63 -14.09
N GLN A 535 -8.25 -29.36 -12.86
CA GLN A 535 -6.87 -29.57 -12.46
C GLN A 535 -6.79 -30.36 -11.16
N CYS A 536 -5.95 -31.41 -11.15
CA CYS A 536 -5.56 -32.08 -9.92
C CYS A 536 -4.37 -31.33 -9.30
N PHE A 537 -4.57 -30.77 -8.12
CA PHE A 537 -3.55 -30.04 -7.37
C PHE A 537 -2.65 -31.00 -6.60
N ASN A 538 -1.39 -30.58 -6.43
CA ASN A 538 -0.45 -31.12 -5.46
C ASN A 538 -0.05 -30.00 -4.47
N LYS A 539 0.66 -30.34 -3.39
CA LYS A 539 1.04 -29.38 -2.33
C LYS A 539 1.93 -28.22 -2.81
N GLY A 540 2.60 -28.37 -3.94
CA GLY A 540 3.40 -27.31 -4.57
C GLY A 540 2.50 -26.29 -5.27
N MET A 541 1.51 -26.77 -6.03
CA MET A 541 0.62 -25.94 -6.85
C MET A 541 -0.16 -24.89 -6.06
N ARG A 542 -0.18 -23.65 -6.57
CA ARG A 542 -0.96 -22.55 -5.98
C ARG A 542 -1.61 -21.69 -7.04
N MET A 543 -2.81 -21.22 -6.76
CA MET A 543 -3.55 -20.34 -7.65
C MET A 543 -4.16 -19.19 -6.87
N GLU A 544 -4.06 -17.98 -7.43
CA GLU A 544 -4.69 -16.79 -6.88
C GLU A 544 -5.42 -16.00 -7.98
N VAL A 545 -6.63 -15.54 -7.68
CA VAL A 545 -7.42 -14.64 -8.51
C VAL A 545 -7.93 -13.52 -7.61
N ALA A 546 -7.69 -12.27 -8.01
CA ALA A 546 -8.09 -11.11 -7.22
C ALA A 546 -8.49 -9.92 -8.11
N PRO A 547 -9.45 -9.06 -7.68
CA PRO A 547 -9.77 -7.83 -8.39
C PRO A 547 -8.61 -6.83 -8.32
N ILE A 548 -8.40 -6.06 -9.40
CA ILE A 548 -7.39 -5.01 -9.42
C ILE A 548 -7.99 -3.72 -8.86
N ILE A 549 -7.41 -3.22 -7.77
CA ILE A 549 -7.81 -1.96 -7.14
C ILE A 549 -7.57 -0.84 -8.17
N HIS A 550 -8.62 -0.07 -8.48
CA HIS A 550 -8.64 0.99 -9.50
C HIS A 550 -8.66 0.55 -10.97
N SER A 551 -8.97 -0.70 -11.30
CA SER A 551 -9.23 -1.07 -12.70
C SER A 551 -10.46 -0.32 -13.23
N THR A 552 -10.30 0.40 -14.34
CA THR A 552 -11.38 1.16 -14.99
C THR A 552 -12.51 0.26 -15.50
N HIS A 553 -12.23 -1.03 -15.68
CA HIS A 553 -13.15 -2.02 -16.25
C HIS A 553 -13.49 -3.15 -15.27
N ASN A 554 -13.17 -3.00 -13.98
CA ASN A 554 -13.36 -4.03 -12.95
C ASN A 554 -12.70 -5.38 -13.31
N LEU A 555 -11.52 -5.35 -13.93
CA LEU A 555 -10.76 -6.54 -14.31
C LEU A 555 -9.98 -7.12 -13.12
N SER A 556 -9.56 -8.37 -13.27
CA SER A 556 -8.86 -9.14 -12.23
C SER A 556 -7.41 -9.44 -12.63
N LYS A 557 -6.62 -9.86 -11.64
CA LYS A 557 -5.34 -10.53 -11.80
C LYS A 557 -5.52 -12.04 -11.60
N ILE A 558 -4.76 -12.84 -12.33
CA ILE A 558 -4.58 -14.28 -12.07
C ILE A 558 -3.09 -14.60 -11.89
N ALA A 559 -2.78 -15.43 -10.89
CA ALA A 559 -1.44 -15.94 -10.64
C ALA A 559 -1.46 -17.46 -10.49
N LEU A 560 -0.54 -18.15 -11.17
CA LEU A 560 -0.43 -19.60 -11.25
C LEU A 560 1.00 -20.03 -10.89
N TYR A 561 1.13 -20.90 -9.89
CA TYR A 561 2.41 -21.37 -9.35
C TYR A 561 2.52 -22.89 -9.45
N ASP A 562 3.65 -23.40 -9.95
CA ASP A 562 4.01 -24.83 -10.04
C ASP A 562 3.02 -25.69 -10.87
N PHE A 563 2.36 -25.09 -11.86
CA PHE A 563 1.41 -25.79 -12.74
C PHE A 563 2.10 -26.59 -13.84
N ARG A 564 1.55 -27.76 -14.18
CA ARG A 564 1.89 -28.48 -15.42
C ARG A 564 0.65 -28.73 -16.25
N PHE A 565 0.56 -28.07 -17.40
CA PHE A 565 -0.57 -28.22 -18.32
C PHE A 565 -0.28 -29.28 -19.39
N VAL A 566 -1.18 -30.26 -19.45
CA VAL A 566 -1.17 -31.35 -20.44
C VAL A 566 -2.25 -31.15 -21.52
N LYS A 567 -2.99 -30.04 -21.45
CA LYS A 567 -4.06 -29.64 -22.37
C LYS A 567 -4.01 -28.14 -22.59
N ARG A 568 -4.45 -27.68 -23.76
CA ARG A 568 -4.57 -26.26 -24.09
C ARG A 568 -5.44 -25.54 -23.05
N VAL A 569 -4.93 -24.41 -22.56
CA VAL A 569 -5.59 -23.54 -21.57
C VAL A 569 -5.98 -22.26 -22.26
N GLU A 570 -7.22 -21.82 -22.11
CA GLU A 570 -7.70 -20.55 -22.67
C GLU A 570 -8.23 -19.68 -21.55
N LEU A 571 -7.57 -18.53 -21.35
CA LEU A 571 -7.92 -17.63 -20.26
C LEU A 571 -9.16 -16.80 -20.65
N PRO A 572 -10.17 -16.70 -19.76
CA PRO A 572 -11.35 -15.88 -19.98
C PRO A 572 -10.98 -14.40 -20.05
N ASN A 573 -11.79 -13.62 -20.77
CA ASN A 573 -11.56 -12.19 -20.99
C ASN A 573 -11.92 -11.30 -19.79
N LYS A 574 -11.33 -11.61 -18.63
CA LYS A 574 -11.48 -10.88 -17.36
C LYS A 574 -10.16 -10.56 -16.67
N TYR A 575 -9.02 -10.95 -17.25
CA TYR A 575 -7.70 -10.74 -16.66
C TYR A 575 -6.93 -9.62 -17.35
N GLU A 576 -6.55 -8.61 -16.57
CA GLU A 576 -5.67 -7.52 -17.02
C GLU A 576 -4.19 -7.85 -16.72
N GLU A 577 -3.95 -8.62 -15.66
CA GLU A 577 -2.62 -9.06 -15.23
C GLU A 577 -2.58 -10.58 -15.08
N ILE A 578 -1.57 -11.21 -15.67
CA ILE A 578 -1.35 -12.66 -15.62
C ILE A 578 0.08 -12.91 -15.10
N GLU A 579 0.19 -13.76 -14.08
CA GLU A 579 1.45 -14.18 -13.49
C GLU A 579 1.61 -15.71 -13.57
N LEU A 580 2.71 -16.15 -14.16
CA LEU A 580 3.09 -17.56 -14.31
C LEU A 580 4.42 -17.77 -13.60
N ASP A 581 4.47 -18.71 -12.66
CA ASP A 581 5.63 -18.99 -11.85
C ASP A 581 5.85 -20.51 -11.77
N HIS A 582 6.99 -21.00 -12.25
CA HIS A 582 7.30 -22.43 -12.40
C HIS A 582 6.21 -23.22 -13.16
N VAL A 583 5.64 -22.61 -14.19
CA VAL A 583 4.60 -23.23 -15.04
C VAL A 583 5.26 -23.99 -16.20
N LEU A 584 4.76 -25.19 -16.46
CA LEU A 584 5.23 -26.10 -17.50
C LEU A 584 4.08 -26.47 -18.45
N THR A 585 4.35 -26.56 -19.75
CA THR A 585 3.44 -27.17 -20.73
C THR A 585 4.09 -28.39 -21.39
N ASP A 586 3.29 -29.41 -21.69
CA ASP A 586 3.72 -30.53 -22.55
C ASP A 586 3.91 -30.04 -24.01
N GLU A 587 4.59 -30.83 -24.85
CA GLU A 587 4.86 -30.48 -26.25
C GLU A 587 3.55 -30.19 -27.02
N ASN A 588 3.48 -29.03 -27.68
CA ASN A 588 2.30 -28.50 -28.40
C ASN A 588 1.12 -28.05 -27.53
N VAL A 589 1.28 -27.97 -26.20
CA VAL A 589 0.27 -27.38 -25.31
C VAL A 589 0.52 -25.88 -25.16
N GLU A 590 -0.51 -25.08 -25.47
CA GLU A 590 -0.48 -23.62 -25.41
C GLU A 590 -1.32 -23.08 -24.25
N ILE A 591 -0.85 -21.98 -23.66
CA ILE A 591 -1.63 -21.08 -22.80
C ILE A 591 -2.06 -19.88 -23.65
N VAL A 592 -3.36 -19.75 -23.90
CA VAL A 592 -3.93 -18.67 -24.72
C VAL A 592 -4.30 -17.50 -23.82
N LEU A 593 -3.68 -16.36 -24.05
CA LEU A 593 -3.96 -15.12 -23.33
C LEU A 593 -5.27 -14.50 -23.79
N ASN A 594 -5.96 -13.82 -22.88
CA ASN A 594 -7.17 -13.08 -23.20
C ASN A 594 -6.87 -11.68 -23.73
N LYS A 595 -7.82 -11.10 -24.48
CA LYS A 595 -7.68 -9.79 -25.12
C LYS A 595 -7.41 -8.64 -24.14
N ALA A 596 -7.97 -8.69 -22.93
CA ALA A 596 -7.80 -7.66 -21.92
C ALA A 596 -6.44 -7.68 -21.20
N CYS A 597 -5.57 -8.68 -21.45
CA CYS A 597 -4.26 -8.78 -20.80
C CYS A 597 -3.37 -7.58 -21.19
N ARG A 598 -2.90 -6.84 -20.20
CA ARG A 598 -1.95 -5.72 -20.33
C ARG A 598 -0.60 -6.02 -19.69
N LYS A 599 -0.56 -6.86 -18.66
CA LYS A 599 0.65 -7.21 -17.93
C LYS A 599 0.84 -8.71 -17.87
N LEU A 600 2.03 -9.17 -18.25
CA LEU A 600 2.42 -10.57 -18.19
C LEU A 600 3.73 -10.72 -17.41
N VAL A 601 3.71 -11.58 -16.39
CA VAL A 601 4.88 -11.92 -15.57
C VAL A 601 5.13 -13.42 -15.69
N ILE A 602 6.38 -13.79 -15.99
CA ILE A 602 6.81 -15.18 -16.19
C ILE A 602 8.05 -15.42 -15.34
N ARG A 603 8.08 -16.49 -14.54
CA ARG A 603 9.25 -16.87 -13.72
C ARG A 603 9.54 -18.35 -13.82
N GLY A 604 10.76 -18.73 -14.22
CA GLY A 604 11.21 -20.13 -14.24
C GLY A 604 10.28 -21.07 -15.02
N CYS A 605 9.79 -20.66 -16.20
CA CYS A 605 8.73 -21.34 -16.93
C CYS A 605 9.23 -22.03 -18.20
N ARG A 606 8.59 -23.15 -18.54
CA ARG A 606 8.71 -23.82 -19.85
C ARG A 606 7.33 -23.91 -20.48
N VAL A 607 6.97 -22.91 -21.27
CA VAL A 607 5.60 -22.68 -21.74
C VAL A 607 5.55 -22.20 -23.18
N VAL A 608 4.49 -22.58 -23.89
CA VAL A 608 4.08 -21.92 -25.15
C VAL A 608 2.92 -20.99 -24.85
N ILE A 609 3.10 -19.70 -25.10
CA ILE A 609 2.11 -18.65 -24.81
C ILE A 609 1.55 -18.12 -26.13
N ASN A 610 0.26 -18.31 -26.35
CA ASN A 610 -0.45 -17.78 -27.51
C ASN A 610 -1.06 -16.41 -27.16
N ALA A 611 -0.46 -15.37 -27.73
CA ALA A 611 -0.82 -13.97 -27.54
C ALA A 611 -1.49 -13.36 -28.79
N GLN A 612 -1.99 -14.17 -29.74
CA GLN A 612 -2.62 -13.66 -30.97
C GLN A 612 -3.83 -12.75 -30.70
N ASN A 613 -4.52 -12.94 -29.58
CA ASN A 613 -5.67 -12.15 -29.16
C ASN A 613 -5.28 -10.85 -28.43
N VAL A 614 -4.01 -10.65 -28.11
CA VAL A 614 -3.51 -9.49 -27.35
C VAL A 614 -3.02 -8.43 -28.33
N ASP A 615 -3.66 -7.26 -28.32
CA ASP A 615 -3.30 -6.16 -29.21
C ASP A 615 -1.94 -5.54 -28.84
N GLU A 616 -1.71 -5.31 -27.54
CA GLU A 616 -0.50 -4.68 -26.99
C GLU A 616 -0.39 -4.96 -25.48
N LEU A 617 0.80 -5.38 -25.03
CA LEU A 617 1.15 -5.45 -23.61
C LEU A 617 1.79 -4.13 -23.15
N ASP A 618 1.32 -3.62 -22.02
CA ASP A 618 1.96 -2.51 -21.32
C ASP A 618 3.28 -2.95 -20.69
N SER A 619 3.32 -4.19 -20.15
CA SER A 619 4.53 -4.74 -19.54
C SER A 619 4.65 -6.25 -19.69
N LEU A 620 5.86 -6.70 -20.02
CA LEU A 620 6.30 -8.09 -20.01
C LEU A 620 7.50 -8.23 -19.08
N CYS A 621 7.39 -9.04 -18.03
CA CYS A 621 8.49 -9.36 -17.12
C CYS A 621 8.80 -10.85 -17.20
N ILE A 622 10.06 -11.18 -17.49
CA ILE A 622 10.54 -12.57 -17.55
C ILE A 622 11.72 -12.72 -16.60
N GLN A 623 11.57 -13.56 -15.59
CA GLN A 623 12.64 -13.97 -14.70
C GLN A 623 13.09 -15.39 -15.06
N PHE A 624 14.35 -15.51 -15.45
CA PHE A 624 14.94 -16.78 -15.85
C PHE A 624 15.40 -17.57 -14.62
N SER A 625 15.30 -18.90 -14.70
CA SER A 625 15.84 -19.79 -13.70
C SER A 625 17.34 -19.95 -13.93
N ALA A 626 18.14 -19.93 -12.86
CA ALA A 626 19.56 -20.30 -12.93
C ALA A 626 19.78 -21.82 -12.89
N LEU A 627 18.73 -22.60 -12.60
CA LEU A 627 18.84 -24.04 -12.36
C LEU A 627 18.23 -24.88 -13.48
N GLU A 628 17.36 -24.29 -14.28
CA GLU A 628 16.59 -24.99 -15.30
C GLU A 628 16.53 -24.17 -16.58
N LYS A 629 16.69 -24.83 -17.73
CA LYS A 629 16.58 -24.16 -19.02
C LYS A 629 15.13 -23.77 -19.29
N ASP A 630 14.85 -22.47 -19.18
CA ASP A 630 13.59 -21.90 -19.61
C ASP A 630 13.41 -22.07 -21.11
N ASN A 631 12.22 -22.48 -21.51
CA ASN A 631 11.83 -22.57 -22.91
C ASN A 631 10.46 -21.91 -23.06
N ILE A 632 10.51 -20.60 -23.32
CA ILE A 632 9.35 -19.73 -23.45
C ILE A 632 9.17 -19.42 -24.93
N VAL A 633 8.03 -19.79 -25.49
CA VAL A 633 7.71 -19.54 -26.91
C VAL A 633 6.46 -18.69 -27.00
N PHE A 634 6.54 -17.55 -27.68
CA PHE A 634 5.37 -16.71 -27.95
C PHE A 634 4.81 -16.96 -29.35
N VAL A 635 3.50 -17.18 -29.43
CA VAL A 635 2.76 -17.27 -30.68
C VAL A 635 1.95 -15.97 -30.86
N GLY A 636 2.33 -15.14 -31.82
CA GLY A 636 1.57 -13.96 -32.22
C GLY A 636 1.72 -12.72 -31.34
N LEU A 637 2.65 -12.69 -30.39
CA LEU A 637 2.98 -11.48 -29.62
C LEU A 637 3.69 -10.48 -30.53
N LYS A 638 3.11 -9.28 -30.71
CA LYS A 638 3.65 -8.25 -31.63
C LYS A 638 4.14 -6.99 -30.94
N ARG A 639 3.40 -6.46 -29.96
CA ARG A 639 3.68 -5.16 -29.36
C ARG A 639 3.79 -5.24 -27.85
N VAL A 640 4.88 -4.72 -27.32
CA VAL A 640 5.14 -4.62 -25.88
C VAL A 640 5.79 -3.27 -25.61
N ASN A 641 5.26 -2.48 -24.67
CA ASN A 641 5.82 -1.17 -24.32
C ASN A 641 7.07 -1.29 -23.44
N HIS A 642 7.00 -2.11 -22.39
CA HIS A 642 8.07 -2.32 -21.42
C HIS A 642 8.42 -3.80 -21.28
N ILE A 643 9.69 -4.15 -21.44
CA ILE A 643 10.23 -5.49 -21.22
C ILE A 643 11.27 -5.45 -20.11
N SER A 644 11.12 -6.32 -19.12
CA SER A 644 12.10 -6.54 -18.06
C SER A 644 12.56 -8.00 -18.06
N LEU A 645 13.87 -8.23 -18.25
CA LEU A 645 14.51 -9.53 -18.32
C LEU A 645 15.43 -9.69 -17.11
N ILE A 646 15.11 -10.64 -16.23
CA ILE A 646 15.71 -10.76 -14.90
C ILE A 646 16.44 -12.10 -14.77
N ASP A 647 17.61 -12.11 -14.13
CA ASP A 647 18.39 -13.30 -13.77
C ASP A 647 18.81 -14.16 -14.99
N ILE A 648 19.29 -13.50 -16.05
CA ILE A 648 19.69 -14.19 -17.29
C ILE A 648 21.05 -14.86 -17.08
N CYS A 649 21.12 -16.20 -17.03
CA CYS A 649 22.38 -16.97 -17.03
C CYS A 649 22.54 -17.90 -18.24
N HIS A 650 21.47 -18.08 -19.04
CA HIS A 650 21.42 -18.93 -20.22
C HIS A 650 20.20 -18.52 -21.08
N SER A 651 19.78 -19.37 -22.03
CA SER A 651 18.60 -19.15 -22.89
C SER A 651 18.74 -17.96 -23.86
N MET A 652 19.96 -17.70 -24.34
CA MET A 652 20.25 -16.64 -25.32
C MET A 652 19.34 -16.73 -26.56
N ASP A 653 19.19 -17.92 -27.15
CA ASP A 653 18.37 -18.13 -28.35
C ASP A 653 16.90 -17.75 -28.14
N VAL A 654 16.37 -18.05 -26.94
CA VAL A 654 14.99 -17.73 -26.57
C VAL A 654 14.84 -16.21 -26.47
N ILE A 655 15.73 -15.54 -25.74
CA ILE A 655 15.66 -14.08 -25.51
C ILE A 655 15.83 -13.32 -26.84
N THR A 656 16.81 -13.72 -27.65
CA THR A 656 17.04 -13.11 -28.97
C THR A 656 15.84 -13.28 -29.90
N THR A 657 15.23 -14.47 -29.92
CA THR A 657 14.00 -14.73 -30.70
C THR A 657 12.82 -13.89 -30.22
N ILE A 658 12.64 -13.76 -28.90
CA ILE A 658 11.60 -12.91 -28.31
C ILE A 658 11.81 -11.46 -28.76
N LEU A 659 12.99 -10.90 -28.56
CA LEU A 659 13.27 -9.50 -28.89
C LEU A 659 13.16 -9.22 -30.39
N ALA A 660 13.66 -10.12 -31.24
CA ALA A 660 13.59 -9.96 -32.70
C ALA A 660 12.14 -9.99 -33.25
N GLY A 661 11.22 -10.66 -32.56
CA GLY A 661 9.81 -10.76 -32.95
C GLY A 661 8.93 -9.56 -32.55
N LEU A 662 9.45 -8.63 -31.75
CA LEU A 662 8.67 -7.54 -31.15
C LEU A 662 8.81 -6.20 -31.88
N GLU A 663 7.75 -5.41 -31.83
CA GLU A 663 7.71 -4.04 -32.31
C GLU A 663 7.24 -3.08 -31.20
N GLY A 664 7.74 -1.83 -31.22
CA GLY A 664 7.24 -0.77 -30.35
C GLY A 664 7.74 -0.80 -28.90
N VAL A 665 8.81 -1.55 -28.62
CA VAL A 665 9.46 -1.56 -27.30
C VAL A 665 10.06 -0.20 -27.02
N LYS A 666 9.56 0.48 -25.97
CA LYS A 666 10.03 1.79 -25.51
C LYS A 666 11.01 1.68 -24.36
N HIS A 667 10.79 0.72 -23.47
CA HIS A 667 11.63 0.47 -22.29
C HIS A 667 12.09 -0.98 -22.29
N LEU A 668 13.41 -1.18 -22.28
CA LEU A 668 14.05 -2.48 -22.12
C LEU A 668 14.95 -2.46 -20.88
N GLU A 669 14.75 -3.41 -19.99
CA GLU A 669 15.51 -3.57 -18.76
C GLU A 669 16.12 -4.97 -18.69
N PHE A 670 17.41 -5.02 -18.32
CA PHE A 670 18.13 -6.23 -17.95
C PHE A 670 18.54 -6.11 -16.49
N GLU A 671 18.20 -7.10 -15.68
CA GLU A 671 18.46 -7.05 -14.24
C GLU A 671 19.02 -8.37 -13.73
N SER A 672 19.97 -8.29 -12.81
CA SER A 672 20.49 -9.43 -12.06
C SER A 672 20.18 -9.26 -10.58
N LYS A 673 19.30 -10.10 -10.05
CA LYS A 673 18.78 -10.11 -8.67
C LYS A 673 19.16 -11.41 -7.95
N TYR A 674 20.40 -11.87 -8.03
CA TYR A 674 20.83 -13.03 -7.23
C TYR A 674 20.95 -12.67 -5.74
N PRO A 675 20.08 -13.18 -4.86
CA PRO A 675 20.14 -12.84 -3.45
C PRO A 675 21.40 -13.41 -2.81
N LYS A 676 22.05 -12.68 -1.88
CA LYS A 676 23.20 -13.21 -1.11
C LYS A 676 22.88 -14.55 -0.40
N LYS A 677 21.60 -14.80 -0.09
CA LYS A 677 21.13 -16.06 0.52
C LYS A 677 21.17 -17.26 -0.42
N MET A 678 21.23 -17.04 -1.75
CA MET A 678 21.38 -18.11 -2.73
C MET A 678 22.74 -18.80 -2.63
N SER A 679 23.79 -18.16 -2.08
CA SER A 679 25.12 -18.79 -1.94
C SER A 679 25.06 -20.16 -1.27
N LYS A 680 24.36 -20.26 -0.14
CA LYS A 680 24.24 -21.51 0.61
C LYS A 680 23.48 -22.61 -0.12
N VAL A 681 22.46 -22.25 -0.90
CA VAL A 681 21.63 -23.23 -1.66
C VAL A 681 22.35 -23.66 -2.94
N PHE A 682 23.18 -22.77 -3.51
CA PHE A 682 23.92 -23.04 -4.73
C PHE A 682 25.22 -23.84 -4.50
N GLU A 683 25.86 -23.67 -3.34
CA GLU A 683 27.12 -24.33 -2.97
C GLU A 683 27.03 -25.85 -2.82
N GLU A 684 25.88 -26.41 -2.41
CA GLU A 684 25.83 -27.82 -2.02
C GLU A 684 25.50 -28.80 -3.18
N TYR A 685 24.72 -28.42 -4.20
CA TYR A 685 24.24 -29.38 -5.23
C TYR A 685 24.04 -28.84 -6.66
N ASN A 686 24.15 -27.53 -6.91
CA ASN A 686 23.57 -26.92 -8.12
C ASN A 686 24.57 -26.35 -9.14
N LYS A 687 25.83 -26.14 -8.74
CA LYS A 687 26.86 -25.60 -9.64
C LYS A 687 27.09 -26.49 -10.85
N GLU A 688 27.16 -27.81 -10.66
CA GLU A 688 27.37 -28.77 -11.75
C GLU A 688 26.22 -28.79 -12.76
N SER A 689 24.97 -28.71 -12.30
CA SER A 689 23.78 -28.62 -13.17
C SER A 689 23.81 -27.37 -14.05
N LEU A 690 24.12 -26.20 -13.49
CA LEU A 690 24.27 -24.99 -14.28
C LEU A 690 25.43 -25.09 -15.27
N MET A 691 26.58 -25.63 -14.86
CA MET A 691 27.73 -25.86 -15.75
C MET A 691 27.38 -26.80 -16.92
N ASN A 692 26.54 -27.80 -16.69
CA ASN A 692 26.03 -28.69 -17.72
C ASN A 692 25.05 -27.98 -18.67
N ILE A 693 24.15 -27.14 -18.16
CA ILE A 693 23.24 -26.34 -18.99
C ILE A 693 24.06 -25.41 -19.89
N VAL A 694 24.98 -24.65 -19.29
CA VAL A 694 25.83 -23.70 -20.02
C VAL A 694 26.67 -24.41 -21.08
N SER A 695 27.36 -25.51 -20.74
CA SER A 695 28.20 -26.23 -21.71
C SER A 695 27.42 -26.89 -22.86
N THR A 696 26.11 -27.07 -22.73
CA THR A 696 25.25 -27.62 -23.79
C THR A 696 24.52 -26.56 -24.61
N GLU A 697 24.61 -25.28 -24.22
CA GLU A 697 24.06 -24.19 -25.00
C GLU A 697 24.92 -23.85 -26.21
N ASN A 698 24.22 -23.45 -27.27
CA ASN A 698 24.85 -23.20 -28.56
C ASN A 698 25.27 -21.74 -28.66
N TYR A 699 26.37 -21.38 -28.01
CA TYR A 699 26.96 -20.02 -28.12
C TYR A 699 27.74 -19.82 -29.43
N ILE A 700 27.23 -20.38 -30.54
CA ILE A 700 27.90 -20.71 -31.82
C ILE A 700 28.80 -19.60 -32.39
N ASN A 701 28.59 -18.35 -32.00
CA ASN A 701 29.18 -17.18 -32.65
C ASN A 701 30.13 -16.33 -31.78
N ASP A 702 30.46 -16.72 -30.55
CA ASP A 702 31.54 -16.06 -29.79
C ASP A 702 32.76 -16.96 -29.58
N LEU A 703 33.81 -16.72 -30.38
CA LEU A 703 35.12 -17.36 -30.28
C LEU A 703 35.76 -17.21 -28.89
N ASN A 704 35.35 -16.20 -28.10
CA ASN A 704 35.91 -15.92 -26.78
C ASN A 704 35.04 -16.43 -25.63
N PHE A 705 33.89 -17.05 -25.90
CA PHE A 705 33.01 -17.56 -24.84
C PHE A 705 33.74 -18.58 -23.94
N GLU A 706 34.40 -19.57 -24.56
CA GLU A 706 35.15 -20.62 -23.85
C GLU A 706 36.24 -20.05 -22.93
N LEU A 707 36.92 -18.98 -23.37
CA LEU A 707 37.94 -18.30 -22.58
C LEU A 707 37.33 -17.59 -21.38
N ARG A 708 36.25 -16.83 -21.58
CA ARG A 708 35.55 -16.10 -20.50
C ARG A 708 34.93 -17.08 -19.50
N TYR A 709 34.25 -18.12 -19.98
CA TYR A 709 33.66 -19.16 -19.14
C TYR A 709 34.73 -19.90 -18.32
N SER A 710 35.85 -20.27 -18.94
CA SER A 710 36.96 -20.92 -18.25
C SER A 710 37.59 -20.07 -17.14
N ALA A 711 37.50 -18.74 -17.23
CA ALA A 711 38.02 -17.84 -16.20
C ALA A 711 37.11 -17.74 -14.97
N ILE A 712 35.83 -18.07 -15.10
CA ILE A 712 34.82 -17.85 -14.05
C ILE A 712 34.33 -19.15 -13.41
N LYS A 713 34.47 -20.29 -14.09
CA LYS A 713 33.96 -21.59 -13.63
C LYS A 713 34.39 -22.01 -12.22
N ASP A 714 35.55 -21.55 -11.77
CA ASP A 714 36.12 -21.93 -10.48
C ASP A 714 35.80 -20.91 -9.36
N LYS A 715 35.07 -19.82 -9.66
CA LYS A 715 34.67 -18.79 -8.69
C LYS A 715 33.57 -19.29 -7.73
N GLU A 716 33.39 -18.56 -6.64
CA GLU A 716 32.28 -18.76 -5.70
C GLU A 716 30.94 -18.71 -6.45
N PRO A 717 29.95 -19.57 -6.12
CA PRO A 717 28.69 -19.65 -6.85
C PRO A 717 27.97 -18.33 -7.15
N VAL A 718 27.90 -17.43 -6.18
CA VAL A 718 27.23 -16.13 -6.38
C VAL A 718 27.98 -15.28 -7.40
N LEU A 719 29.31 -15.20 -7.27
CA LEU A 719 30.14 -14.47 -8.24
C LEU A 719 30.05 -15.10 -9.64
N PHE A 720 30.03 -16.43 -9.71
CA PHE A 720 29.84 -17.15 -10.97
C PHE A 720 28.52 -16.78 -11.65
N LEU A 721 27.40 -16.72 -10.92
CA LEU A 721 26.10 -16.34 -11.48
C LEU A 721 26.09 -14.91 -12.02
N PHE A 722 26.64 -13.94 -11.28
CA PHE A 722 26.76 -12.56 -11.75
C PHE A 722 27.62 -12.46 -13.00
N GLU A 723 28.80 -13.07 -13.01
CA GLU A 723 29.71 -13.00 -14.15
C GLU A 723 29.18 -13.75 -15.37
N MET A 724 28.52 -14.90 -15.16
CA MET A 724 27.84 -15.61 -16.22
C MET A 724 26.70 -14.77 -16.82
N SER A 725 25.94 -14.08 -15.97
CA SER A 725 24.89 -13.16 -16.44
C SER A 725 25.45 -12.01 -17.27
N ASN A 726 26.58 -11.42 -16.86
CA ASN A 726 27.30 -10.43 -17.65
C ASN A 726 27.68 -11.00 -19.03
N ILE A 727 28.27 -12.20 -19.09
CA ILE A 727 28.66 -12.83 -20.37
C ILE A 727 27.43 -13.00 -21.27
N VAL A 728 26.35 -13.60 -20.77
CA VAL A 728 25.17 -13.91 -21.59
C VAL A 728 24.43 -12.66 -22.03
N VAL A 729 24.26 -11.66 -21.16
CA VAL A 729 23.64 -10.38 -21.55
C VAL A 729 24.45 -9.69 -22.63
N ASN A 730 25.78 -9.68 -22.55
CA ASN A 730 26.63 -9.11 -23.60
C ASN A 730 26.48 -9.85 -24.93
N LEU A 731 26.35 -11.18 -24.91
CA LEU A 731 26.08 -11.96 -26.13
C LEU A 731 24.71 -11.62 -26.74
N ILE A 732 23.69 -11.51 -25.90
CA ILE A 732 22.33 -11.12 -26.33
C ILE A 732 22.37 -9.73 -26.96
N LEU A 733 22.99 -8.74 -26.30
CA LEU A 733 23.13 -7.39 -26.82
C LEU A 733 23.82 -7.37 -28.18
N LYS A 734 24.93 -8.10 -28.33
CA LYS A 734 25.64 -8.20 -29.60
C LYS A 734 24.75 -8.72 -30.74
N ALA A 735 23.81 -9.62 -30.44
CA ALA A 735 22.86 -10.14 -31.40
C ALA A 735 21.69 -9.18 -31.68
N VAL A 736 21.17 -8.46 -30.67
CA VAL A 736 19.94 -7.67 -30.82
C VAL A 736 20.17 -6.19 -31.11
N LEU A 737 21.36 -5.63 -30.85
CA LEU A 737 21.63 -4.19 -31.02
C LEU A 737 21.45 -3.68 -32.46
N SER A 738 21.58 -4.55 -33.46
CA SER A 738 21.32 -4.23 -34.87
C SER A 738 19.88 -4.50 -35.32
N GLU A 739 19.04 -5.07 -34.46
CA GLU A 739 17.68 -5.46 -34.81
C GLU A 739 16.73 -4.26 -34.83
N LYS A 740 15.65 -4.38 -35.62
CA LYS A 740 14.66 -3.30 -35.80
C LYS A 740 14.03 -2.86 -34.48
N VAL A 741 13.85 -3.78 -33.53
CA VAL A 741 13.27 -3.51 -32.20
C VAL A 741 14.04 -2.45 -31.42
N MET A 742 15.38 -2.44 -31.55
CA MET A 742 16.22 -1.50 -30.81
C MET A 742 16.08 -0.06 -31.29
N ASN A 743 15.55 0.15 -32.51
CA ASN A 743 15.26 1.48 -33.01
C ASN A 743 14.09 2.15 -32.27
N THR A 744 13.21 1.43 -31.57
CA THR A 744 12.10 2.05 -30.83
C THR A 744 12.41 2.30 -29.36
N VAL A 745 13.51 1.74 -28.84
CA VAL A 745 13.88 1.82 -27.42
C VAL A 745 14.32 3.24 -27.07
N SER A 746 13.57 3.90 -26.19
CA SER A 746 13.87 5.22 -25.64
C SER A 746 14.48 5.16 -24.24
N LYS A 747 14.32 4.04 -23.55
CA LYS A 747 14.87 3.79 -22.21
C LYS A 747 15.51 2.40 -22.15
N LEU A 748 16.78 2.35 -21.80
CA LEU A 748 17.56 1.13 -21.67
C LEU A 748 18.25 1.09 -20.31
N GLU A 749 18.03 0.01 -19.56
CA GLU A 749 18.55 -0.13 -18.20
C GLU A 749 19.24 -1.47 -18.01
N PHE A 750 20.43 -1.42 -17.43
CA PHE A 750 21.20 -2.57 -16.99
C PHE A 750 21.42 -2.43 -15.49
N THR A 751 20.82 -3.31 -14.70
CA THR A 751 20.92 -3.28 -13.24
C THR A 751 21.63 -4.50 -12.70
N SER A 752 22.74 -4.26 -12.01
CA SER A 752 23.68 -5.30 -11.56
C SER A 752 24.22 -6.18 -12.69
N VAL A 753 24.36 -5.62 -13.90
CA VAL A 753 24.91 -6.29 -15.08
C VAL A 753 26.00 -5.43 -15.71
N VAL A 754 27.17 -6.02 -15.94
CA VAL A 754 28.35 -5.37 -16.52
C VAL A 754 28.36 -5.50 -18.04
N ILE A 755 28.55 -4.39 -18.76
CA ILE A 755 28.54 -4.32 -20.23
C ILE A 755 29.95 -4.12 -20.79
N ASP A 756 30.35 -4.97 -21.74
CA ASP A 756 31.68 -4.94 -22.33
C ASP A 756 31.87 -3.75 -23.31
N ALA A 757 33.14 -3.46 -23.61
CA ALA A 757 33.51 -2.33 -24.45
C ALA A 757 32.94 -2.45 -25.88
N ASP A 758 32.79 -3.67 -26.42
CA ASP A 758 32.29 -3.90 -27.78
C ASP A 758 30.81 -3.55 -27.90
N ASN A 759 30.00 -3.93 -26.91
CA ASN A 759 28.60 -3.54 -26.86
C ASN A 759 28.42 -2.04 -26.59
N CYS A 760 29.27 -1.46 -25.75
CA CYS A 760 29.30 -0.01 -25.52
C CYS A 760 29.51 0.77 -26.84
N LYS A 761 30.39 0.30 -27.73
CA LYS A 761 30.60 0.92 -29.05
C LYS A 761 29.33 0.95 -29.91
N SER A 762 28.49 -0.07 -29.76
CA SER A 762 27.27 -0.21 -30.55
C SER A 762 26.10 0.65 -30.05
N LEU A 763 26.16 1.18 -28.82
CA LEU A 763 25.12 2.08 -28.27
C LEU A 763 24.93 3.35 -29.09
N GLY A 764 25.98 3.84 -29.76
CA GLY A 764 25.93 5.04 -30.60
C GLY A 764 24.96 4.93 -31.78
N LYS A 765 24.54 3.70 -32.13
CA LYS A 765 23.54 3.42 -33.18
C LYS A 765 22.10 3.65 -32.71
N LEU A 766 21.84 3.72 -31.41
CA LEU A 766 20.50 3.81 -30.82
C LEU A 766 19.99 5.25 -30.83
N SER A 767 19.57 5.73 -32.01
CA SER A 767 19.20 7.14 -32.19
C SER A 767 18.02 7.61 -31.36
N ASN A 768 17.14 6.72 -30.90
CA ASN A 768 15.96 7.09 -30.11
C ASN A 768 16.17 6.97 -28.59
N LEU A 769 17.36 6.53 -28.15
CA LEU A 769 17.65 6.34 -26.74
C LEU A 769 17.81 7.69 -26.03
N GLU A 770 16.96 7.95 -25.04
CA GLU A 770 16.97 9.17 -24.21
C GLU A 770 17.47 8.91 -22.80
N ILE A 771 17.26 7.70 -22.27
CA ILE A 771 17.61 7.29 -20.91
C ILE A 771 18.45 6.02 -20.96
N LEU A 772 19.64 6.08 -20.37
CA LEU A 772 20.55 4.94 -20.25
C LEU A 772 21.00 4.78 -18.80
N ARG A 773 20.72 3.61 -18.21
CA ARG A 773 21.38 3.13 -17.00
C ARG A 773 22.29 1.97 -17.39
N ILE A 774 23.59 2.06 -17.11
CA ILE A 774 24.57 1.08 -17.57
C ILE A 774 25.74 0.96 -16.60
N CYS A 775 26.23 -0.26 -16.37
CA CYS A 775 27.49 -0.50 -15.68
C CYS A 775 28.54 -0.99 -16.71
N PRO A 776 29.31 -0.10 -17.34
CA PRO A 776 30.35 -0.53 -18.28
C PRO A 776 31.52 -1.21 -17.55
N GLU A 777 32.10 -2.25 -18.16
CA GLU A 777 33.25 -2.99 -17.64
C GLU A 777 34.47 -2.09 -17.45
N ILE A 778 34.72 -1.22 -18.43
CA ILE A 778 35.78 -0.21 -18.39
C ILE A 778 35.20 1.10 -18.92
N ILE A 779 35.39 2.17 -18.16
CA ILE A 779 35.03 3.51 -18.58
C ILE A 779 36.25 4.17 -19.20
N THR A 780 36.21 4.31 -20.52
CA THR A 780 37.25 4.96 -21.32
C THR A 780 36.67 6.19 -22.03
N ASN A 781 37.53 7.00 -22.64
CA ASN A 781 37.07 8.04 -23.58
C ASN A 781 36.20 7.49 -24.71
N GLU A 782 36.49 6.26 -25.15
CA GLU A 782 35.75 5.61 -26.23
C GLU A 782 34.31 5.29 -25.80
N PHE A 783 34.06 4.96 -24.53
CA PHE A 783 32.69 4.80 -24.01
C PHE A 783 31.85 6.07 -24.22
N PHE A 784 32.37 7.23 -23.78
CA PHE A 784 31.67 8.51 -23.93
C PHE A 784 31.51 8.93 -25.39
N TYR A 785 32.49 8.61 -26.25
CA TYR A 785 32.40 8.86 -27.70
C TYR A 785 31.26 8.09 -28.36
N ASN A 786 30.95 6.89 -27.86
CA ASN A 786 29.92 6.02 -28.41
C ASN A 786 28.55 6.18 -27.74
N LEU A 787 28.35 7.19 -26.89
CA LEU A 787 27.02 7.49 -26.34
C LEU A 787 26.07 7.97 -27.45
N PRO A 788 24.79 7.55 -27.44
CA PRO A 788 23.83 8.02 -28.42
C PRO A 788 23.60 9.54 -28.36
N MET A 789 23.40 10.15 -29.52
CA MET A 789 23.31 11.62 -29.69
C MET A 789 22.07 12.25 -29.04
N ASN A 790 21.01 11.48 -28.82
CA ASN A 790 19.76 11.95 -28.20
C ASN A 790 19.67 11.59 -26.71
N LEU A 791 20.74 11.05 -26.13
CA LEU A 791 20.78 10.67 -24.73
C LEU A 791 20.68 11.93 -23.84
N LYS A 792 19.69 11.95 -22.94
CA LYS A 792 19.41 13.06 -22.02
C LYS A 792 19.76 12.71 -20.56
N LEU A 793 19.66 11.44 -20.17
CA LEU A 793 20.08 10.93 -18.86
C LEU A 793 21.02 9.74 -19.01
N LEU A 794 22.16 9.83 -18.34
CA LEU A 794 23.12 8.75 -18.19
C LEU A 794 23.29 8.43 -16.70
N ASN A 795 23.03 7.19 -16.33
CA ASN A 795 23.30 6.67 -15.02
C ASN A 795 24.36 5.56 -15.13
N ILE A 796 25.56 5.82 -14.60
CA ILE A 796 26.65 4.85 -14.53
C ILE A 796 26.91 4.36 -13.10
N THR A 797 25.93 4.55 -12.21
CA THR A 797 25.92 3.94 -10.87
C THR A 797 25.25 2.59 -10.95
N ASP A 798 25.98 1.50 -10.71
CA ASP A 798 25.33 0.21 -10.39
C ASP A 798 26.29 -0.89 -9.91
N LEU A 799 27.21 -0.58 -9.01
CA LEU A 799 27.82 -1.62 -8.20
C LEU A 799 27.08 -1.67 -6.88
N ASP A 800 26.27 -2.72 -6.70
CA ASP A 800 25.93 -3.16 -5.35
C ASP A 800 27.24 -3.44 -4.59
N THR A 801 27.18 -3.29 -3.27
CA THR A 801 28.32 -3.33 -2.33
C THR A 801 29.28 -4.53 -2.43
N MET A 802 28.95 -5.55 -3.22
CA MET A 802 29.72 -6.79 -3.30
C MET A 802 30.98 -6.72 -4.16
N ASP A 803 31.15 -5.74 -5.06
CA ASP A 803 32.26 -5.80 -6.01
C ASP A 803 33.02 -4.51 -6.30
N ARG A 804 33.41 -3.80 -5.23
CA ARG A 804 34.43 -2.73 -5.37
C ARG A 804 35.81 -3.28 -5.78
N SER A 805 36.03 -4.59 -5.73
CA SER A 805 37.28 -5.26 -6.12
C SER A 805 37.47 -5.45 -7.63
N LEU A 806 36.39 -5.44 -8.42
CA LEU A 806 36.46 -5.65 -9.88
C LEU A 806 36.71 -4.36 -10.69
N MET A 807 36.74 -3.19 -10.06
CA MET A 807 37.02 -1.94 -10.78
C MET A 807 38.51 -1.87 -11.17
N THR A 808 38.80 -2.23 -12.42
CA THR A 808 40.05 -1.92 -13.11
C THR A 808 40.23 -0.41 -13.29
N GLU A 809 41.48 0.01 -13.35
CA GLU A 809 41.97 1.38 -13.47
C GLU A 809 41.20 2.19 -14.53
N HIS A 810 40.80 3.42 -14.17
CA HIS A 810 40.21 4.36 -15.12
C HIS A 810 41.29 4.92 -16.05
N GLU A 811 41.19 4.65 -17.35
CA GLU A 811 42.09 5.21 -18.37
C GLU A 811 41.38 6.31 -19.17
N ILE A 812 41.26 7.50 -18.60
CA ILE A 812 40.67 8.67 -19.26
C ILE A 812 41.78 9.65 -19.63
N ASN A 813 42.15 9.71 -20.91
CA ASN A 813 43.18 10.64 -21.43
C ASN A 813 42.55 11.77 -22.28
N PRO A 814 42.50 13.02 -21.80
CA PRO A 814 41.77 14.11 -22.47
C PRO A 814 42.33 14.57 -23.82
N LEU A 815 43.53 14.12 -24.22
CA LEU A 815 44.24 14.66 -25.40
C LEU A 815 43.75 14.16 -26.78
N ASN A 816 42.81 13.21 -26.83
CA ASN A 816 42.40 12.52 -28.08
C ASN A 816 40.93 12.79 -28.54
N LEU A 817 40.27 13.86 -28.09
CA LEU A 817 38.80 13.97 -28.12
C LEU A 817 38.24 14.85 -29.25
N ALA A 818 37.24 14.34 -30.01
CA ALA A 818 36.70 15.00 -31.21
C ALA A 818 35.17 15.16 -31.32
N ARG A 819 34.35 14.75 -30.33
CA ARG A 819 32.90 15.11 -30.38
C ARG A 819 32.22 15.16 -29.00
N PRO A 820 31.76 16.33 -28.53
CA PRO A 820 30.96 16.44 -27.31
C PRO A 820 29.53 15.92 -27.51
N ASN A 821 28.94 15.31 -26.48
CA ASN A 821 27.52 14.98 -26.41
C ASN A 821 26.76 16.17 -25.80
N ILE A 822 26.07 16.91 -26.67
CA ILE A 822 25.38 18.16 -26.32
C ILE A 822 23.93 17.95 -25.81
N SER A 823 23.42 16.72 -25.84
CA SER A 823 22.04 16.43 -25.43
C SER A 823 21.93 15.95 -23.98
N LEU A 824 23.04 15.49 -23.41
CA LEU A 824 23.08 14.88 -22.08
C LEU A 824 22.98 15.96 -21.00
N LYS A 825 21.87 15.94 -20.25
CA LYS A 825 21.52 16.93 -19.22
C LYS A 825 21.67 16.42 -17.79
N VAL A 826 21.44 15.12 -17.57
CA VAL A 826 21.48 14.49 -16.25
C VAL A 826 22.53 13.40 -16.24
N LEU A 827 23.43 13.46 -15.25
CA LEU A 827 24.46 12.46 -15.04
C LEU A 827 24.40 11.93 -13.60
N VAL A 828 24.39 10.61 -13.46
CA VAL A 828 24.43 9.92 -12.16
C VAL A 828 25.69 9.07 -12.08
N ILE A 829 26.57 9.35 -11.12
CA ILE A 829 27.89 8.70 -10.97
C ILE A 829 28.19 8.28 -9.53
N ASP A 830 29.10 7.33 -9.36
CA ASP A 830 29.74 7.06 -8.08
C ASP A 830 30.80 8.13 -7.78
N ALA A 831 31.03 8.43 -6.50
CA ALA A 831 32.02 9.44 -6.09
C ALA A 831 33.45 9.14 -6.60
N GLN A 832 33.78 7.88 -6.90
CA GLN A 832 35.08 7.49 -7.45
C GLN A 832 35.34 8.08 -8.85
N PHE A 833 34.30 8.38 -9.63
CA PHE A 833 34.44 9.00 -10.95
C PHE A 833 34.86 10.47 -10.89
N LEU A 834 34.95 11.05 -9.68
CA LEU A 834 35.35 12.45 -9.50
C LEU A 834 36.81 12.71 -9.88
N TYR A 835 37.69 11.69 -9.88
CA TYR A 835 39.09 11.86 -10.28
C TYR A 835 39.24 12.28 -11.74
N ASP A 836 38.47 11.66 -12.63
CA ASP A 836 38.54 11.87 -14.07
C ASP A 836 37.48 12.84 -14.59
N PHE A 837 36.70 13.43 -13.68
CA PHE A 837 35.50 14.17 -13.98
C PHE A 837 35.74 15.34 -14.94
N ASN A 838 36.89 16.00 -14.85
CA ASN A 838 37.21 17.16 -15.70
C ASN A 838 37.39 16.77 -17.17
N SER A 839 37.96 15.59 -17.42
CA SER A 839 38.09 15.04 -18.76
C SER A 839 36.73 14.64 -19.33
N ILE A 840 35.84 14.10 -18.47
CA ILE A 840 34.47 13.71 -18.84
C ILE A 840 33.62 14.94 -19.20
N LEU A 841 33.83 16.08 -18.56
CA LEU A 841 32.98 17.25 -18.76
C LEU A 841 33.25 18.04 -20.04
N LEU A 842 34.48 17.94 -20.57
CA LEU A 842 34.74 18.38 -21.95
C LEU A 842 33.86 17.63 -22.96
N LEU A 843 33.37 16.44 -22.59
CA LEU A 843 32.49 15.61 -23.42
C LEU A 843 31.01 15.88 -23.18
N ILE A 844 30.64 16.54 -22.08
CA ILE A 844 29.23 16.77 -21.69
C ILE A 844 29.03 18.27 -21.35
N PRO A 845 29.19 19.18 -22.32
CA PRO A 845 29.14 20.63 -22.06
C PRO A 845 27.74 21.13 -21.66
N SER A 846 26.70 20.32 -21.84
CA SER A 846 25.29 20.67 -21.59
C SER A 846 24.75 20.08 -20.28
N LEU A 847 25.62 19.59 -19.40
CA LEU A 847 25.22 18.99 -18.13
C LEU A 847 24.54 20.02 -17.21
N GLU A 848 23.30 19.74 -16.81
CA GLU A 848 22.50 20.61 -15.93
C GLU A 848 22.44 20.02 -14.50
N VAL A 849 22.32 18.70 -14.37
CA VAL A 849 22.11 17.98 -13.11
C VAL A 849 23.16 16.90 -12.91
N LEU A 850 23.83 16.92 -11.75
CA LEU A 850 24.74 15.86 -11.33
C LEU A 850 24.23 15.21 -10.03
N LYS A 851 24.08 13.88 -10.05
CA LYS A 851 23.86 13.08 -8.84
C LYS A 851 25.07 12.21 -8.58
N ILE A 852 25.60 12.29 -7.36
CA ILE A 852 26.79 11.56 -6.93
C ILE A 852 26.38 10.59 -5.83
N ARG A 853 26.61 9.29 -6.00
CA ARG A 853 26.51 8.30 -4.93
C ARG A 853 27.77 8.35 -4.08
N TYR A 854 27.63 8.76 -2.83
CA TYR A 854 28.74 8.93 -1.90
C TYR A 854 29.31 7.58 -1.45
N SER A 855 30.64 7.49 -1.39
CA SER A 855 31.39 6.35 -0.84
C SER A 855 32.64 6.82 -0.10
N GLU A 856 32.83 6.40 1.15
CA GLU A 856 34.00 6.72 1.99
C GLU A 856 35.26 5.91 1.59
N PRO A 857 36.48 6.44 1.79
CA PRO A 857 36.94 7.82 1.61
C PRO A 857 37.77 7.97 0.31
N ILE A 858 37.49 9.01 -0.48
CA ILE A 858 38.16 9.27 -1.76
C ILE A 858 39.11 10.47 -1.61
N LYS A 859 40.38 10.29 -1.98
CA LYS A 859 41.41 11.34 -1.98
C LYS A 859 41.31 12.22 -3.22
N ILE A 860 40.38 13.16 -3.23
CA ILE A 860 40.19 14.07 -4.36
C ILE A 860 41.48 14.87 -4.68
N ASN A 861 41.87 14.93 -5.96
CA ASN A 861 43.15 15.50 -6.40
C ASN A 861 43.10 17.05 -6.35
N SER A 862 43.63 17.65 -5.29
CA SER A 862 43.46 19.07 -4.92
C SER A 862 44.14 20.11 -5.84
N GLN A 863 44.53 19.76 -7.06
CA GLN A 863 45.09 20.76 -7.98
C GLN A 863 44.00 21.76 -8.38
N ALA A 864 44.17 23.01 -7.95
CA ALA A 864 43.25 24.11 -8.22
C ALA A 864 43.09 24.29 -9.73
N GLN A 865 41.87 24.04 -10.22
CA GLN A 865 41.55 24.20 -11.62
C GLN A 865 41.14 25.63 -11.94
N ARG A 866 41.48 26.08 -13.14
CA ARG A 866 41.12 27.43 -13.61
C ARG A 866 39.65 27.53 -14.02
N ASP A 867 39.06 26.45 -14.52
CA ASP A 867 37.69 26.42 -15.06
C ASP A 867 36.82 25.47 -14.24
N LYS A 868 35.90 26.02 -13.44
CA LYS A 868 34.91 25.25 -12.68
C LYS A 868 33.69 24.91 -13.53
N ILE A 869 33.07 23.79 -13.19
CA ILE A 869 31.92 23.20 -13.86
C ILE A 869 30.67 23.99 -13.50
N ARG A 870 29.88 24.33 -14.50
CA ARG A 870 28.64 25.06 -14.32
C ARG A 870 27.50 24.03 -14.30
N LEU A 871 26.90 23.85 -13.13
CA LEU A 871 25.75 22.97 -12.92
C LEU A 871 24.61 23.80 -12.34
N HIS A 872 23.37 23.41 -12.61
CA HIS A 872 22.21 23.98 -11.95
C HIS A 872 21.91 23.22 -10.65
N GLU A 873 22.03 21.89 -10.66
CA GLU A 873 21.67 21.06 -9.52
C GLU A 873 22.69 19.97 -9.20
N LEU A 874 22.97 19.81 -7.90
CA LEU A 874 23.88 18.81 -7.36
C LEU A 874 23.20 18.00 -6.26
N PHE A 875 23.09 16.68 -6.45
CA PHE A 875 22.57 15.74 -5.45
C PHE A 875 23.65 14.79 -4.97
N ILE A 876 23.76 14.58 -3.67
CA ILE A 876 24.69 13.63 -3.07
C ILE A 876 23.85 12.57 -2.38
N GLU A 877 23.85 11.37 -2.94
CA GLU A 877 23.16 10.22 -2.36
C GLU A 877 24.00 9.62 -1.24
N CYS A 878 23.44 9.58 -0.03
CA CYS A 878 24.11 9.08 1.17
C CYS A 878 23.12 8.43 2.14
N SER A 879 23.65 7.75 3.17
CA SER A 879 22.84 7.08 4.17
C SER A 879 22.14 8.08 5.11
N TYR A 880 21.01 7.67 5.67
CA TYR A 880 20.25 8.50 6.62
C TYR A 880 21.08 8.90 7.86
N SER A 881 21.98 8.02 8.34
CA SER A 881 22.90 8.31 9.43
C SER A 881 23.86 9.44 9.07
N GLN A 882 24.44 9.41 7.87
CA GLN A 882 25.37 10.45 7.42
C GLN A 882 24.65 11.81 7.22
N ILE A 883 23.40 11.80 6.75
CA ILE A 883 22.58 13.01 6.68
C ILE A 883 22.35 13.61 8.08
N ASN A 884 22.02 12.77 9.07
CA ASN A 884 21.82 13.22 10.44
C ASN A 884 23.11 13.73 11.09
N GLU A 885 24.23 13.10 10.79
CA GLU A 885 25.56 13.56 11.23
C GLU A 885 25.87 14.94 10.66
N TYR A 886 25.61 15.16 9.37
CA TYR A 886 25.74 16.48 8.74
C TYR A 886 24.86 17.54 9.42
N LYS A 887 23.61 17.19 9.75
CA LYS A 887 22.69 18.10 10.45
C LYS A 887 23.16 18.48 11.85
N THR A 888 23.76 17.53 12.58
CA THR A 888 24.13 17.71 13.99
C THR A 888 25.55 18.25 14.20
N SER A 889 26.45 18.01 13.25
CA SER A 889 27.89 18.27 13.37
C SER A 889 28.48 18.95 12.13
N SER A 890 27.73 19.89 11.55
CA SER A 890 27.88 20.46 10.20
C SER A 890 29.30 20.74 9.68
N THR A 891 30.29 21.01 10.55
CA THR A 891 31.68 21.29 10.16
C THR A 891 32.68 20.14 10.34
N LYS A 892 32.28 19.03 10.97
CA LYS A 892 33.16 17.87 11.27
C LYS A 892 32.79 16.58 10.52
N SER A 893 31.61 16.53 9.91
CA SER A 893 31.20 15.33 9.17
C SER A 893 32.04 15.09 7.92
N GLU A 894 32.26 13.82 7.56
CA GLU A 894 33.02 13.44 6.36
C GLU A 894 32.34 13.95 5.07
N ILE A 895 31.01 13.99 5.07
CA ILE A 895 30.22 14.59 3.97
C ILE A 895 30.54 16.07 3.80
N HIS A 896 30.77 16.83 4.88
CA HIS A 896 31.14 18.24 4.77
C HIS A 896 32.48 18.41 4.05
N CYS A 897 33.49 17.62 4.41
CA CYS A 897 34.78 17.62 3.73
C CYS A 897 34.66 17.22 2.25
N PHE A 898 33.77 16.27 1.96
CA PHE A 898 33.46 15.86 0.59
C PHE A 898 32.81 16.99 -0.23
N ILE A 899 31.81 17.68 0.32
CA ILE A 899 31.15 18.84 -0.32
C ILE A 899 32.16 19.96 -0.58
N GLN A 900 33.03 20.27 0.39
CA GLN A 900 34.09 21.27 0.20
C GLN A 900 35.05 20.88 -0.94
N SER A 901 35.35 19.59 -1.07
CA SER A 901 36.20 19.09 -2.15
C SER A 901 35.50 19.21 -3.50
N LEU A 902 34.19 18.97 -3.58
CA LEU A 902 33.40 19.19 -4.79
C LEU A 902 33.40 20.65 -5.25
N ALA A 903 33.44 21.61 -4.32
CA ALA A 903 33.50 23.04 -4.63
C ALA A 903 34.79 23.47 -5.36
N LEU A 904 35.82 22.61 -5.38
CA LEU A 904 37.04 22.82 -6.17
C LEU A 904 36.79 22.60 -7.67
N TYR A 905 35.84 21.73 -8.01
CA TYR A 905 35.52 21.37 -9.39
C TYR A 905 34.25 22.06 -9.86
N ILE A 906 33.24 22.18 -9.00
CA ILE A 906 31.93 22.70 -9.36
C ILE A 906 31.83 24.15 -8.91
N ASP A 907 31.31 25.01 -9.79
CA ASP A 907 31.03 26.39 -9.48
C ASP A 907 29.76 26.48 -8.62
N PHE A 908 29.95 26.42 -7.31
CA PHE A 908 28.86 26.51 -6.35
C PHE A 908 28.10 27.84 -6.41
N THR A 909 28.66 28.88 -7.05
CA THR A 909 27.95 30.15 -7.23
C THR A 909 26.84 30.08 -8.26
N LEU A 910 26.88 29.07 -9.14
CA LEU A 910 25.88 28.83 -10.18
C LEU A 910 24.89 27.73 -9.80
N LEU A 911 25.12 27.02 -8.70
CA LEU A 911 24.19 25.99 -8.21
C LEU A 911 22.91 26.65 -7.71
N GLU A 912 21.80 26.35 -8.38
CA GLU A 912 20.46 26.62 -7.87
C GLU A 912 20.14 25.71 -6.68
N ARG A 913 20.69 24.47 -6.66
CA ARG A 913 20.43 23.49 -5.61
C ARG A 913 21.63 22.60 -5.29
N LEU A 914 21.80 22.36 -3.98
CA LEU A 914 22.66 21.32 -3.42
C LEU A 914 21.83 20.51 -2.41
N GLY A 915 21.70 19.20 -2.61
CA GLY A 915 20.91 18.33 -1.75
C GLY A 915 21.62 17.05 -1.34
N LEU A 916 21.49 16.66 -0.08
CA LEU A 916 21.78 15.30 0.38
C LEU A 916 20.52 14.45 0.25
N VAL A 917 20.56 13.35 -0.50
CA VAL A 917 19.39 12.53 -0.78
C VAL A 917 19.56 11.12 -0.20
N SER A 918 18.49 10.59 0.39
CA SER A 918 18.40 9.20 0.86
C SER A 918 17.06 8.59 0.47
N ILE A 919 16.90 7.28 0.65
CA ILE A 919 15.65 6.55 0.39
C ILE A 919 14.47 7.12 1.20
N SER A 920 14.74 7.67 2.39
CA SER A 920 13.70 8.17 3.29
C SER A 920 13.38 9.64 3.07
N ARG A 921 14.40 10.53 2.96
CA ARG A 921 14.21 11.99 2.77
C ARG A 921 15.42 12.70 2.12
N PRO A 922 15.20 13.77 1.34
CA PRO A 922 16.22 14.73 0.96
C PRO A 922 16.44 15.82 2.03
N VAL A 923 17.60 16.47 2.01
CA VAL A 923 17.99 17.61 2.85
C VAL A 923 18.73 18.60 1.99
N PHE A 924 18.31 19.88 2.01
CA PHE A 924 18.89 20.89 1.13
C PHE A 924 19.90 21.77 1.86
N ILE A 925 20.96 22.13 1.14
CA ILE A 925 22.11 22.87 1.65
C ILE A 925 22.28 24.15 0.83
N ASN A 926 22.56 25.25 1.50
CA ASN A 926 22.97 26.49 0.84
C ASN A 926 24.37 26.33 0.26
N ALA A 927 24.53 26.43 -1.06
CA ALA A 927 25.82 26.21 -1.71
C ALA A 927 26.91 27.22 -1.29
N ALA A 928 26.54 28.45 -0.88
CA ALA A 928 27.49 29.47 -0.46
C ALA A 928 27.94 29.31 1.00
N THR A 929 27.02 28.93 1.90
CA THR A 929 27.32 28.82 3.35
C THR A 929 27.54 27.39 3.83
N LEU A 930 27.17 26.40 3.02
CA LEU A 930 27.11 24.98 3.35
C LEU A 930 26.21 24.65 4.56
N MET A 931 25.33 25.57 4.95
CA MET A 931 24.37 25.35 6.03
C MET A 931 23.10 24.70 5.49
N VAL A 932 22.47 23.87 6.32
CA VAL A 932 21.18 23.24 6.00
C VAL A 932 20.10 24.32 5.94
N ILE A 933 19.30 24.30 4.87
CA ILE A 933 18.16 25.19 4.68
C ILE A 933 16.86 24.48 5.10
N GLU A 934 16.69 23.20 4.72
CA GLU A 934 15.48 22.37 4.94
C GLU A 934 15.81 20.89 5.21
#